data_AF-A0A2E8DU87-F1
#
_entry.id   AF-A0A2E8DU87-F1
#
_cell.length_a   1.000
_cell.length_b   1.000
_cell.length_c   1.000
_cell.angle_alpha   90.00
_cell.angle_beta   90.00
_cell.angle_gamma   90.00
#
_symmetry.space_group_name_H-M   'P 1'
#
loop_
_entity.id
_entity.type
_entity.pdbx_description
1 polymer ?
#
loop_
_entity_poly.entity_id
_entity_poly.type
_entity_poly.pdbx_seq_one_letter_code
_entity_poly.pdbx_strand_id
1 'polypeptide(L)'
;MTRRLCLLFFLLASTLVVAEKYALLVGINDYPNDISPLRYCVADVVAFRDTLINVASFKKDNIFLMTDGMEGQMEPTNINIIKRLSILAKQVKSSDTLVFYFSGHSIVNDGNSFLLAANSDTTTQDTLEMSGVPLDRVSKILSLVKAQQLLTVIDACRYNPEASRGGEDNVLTDEFSKGFKIRRNSGNSQPSVSATLYACNVGERAYEWSEKGHGVFSYYLLQGMNGHAANGQGQVTVTDLAEYTQSKVMDWAKTYRNKKQTPWLDQSGGAKLILVENRLAAVTAELSRLESELAETKQQLDQVQKEDGNLSQVEAIQRKTELQEKVRQAKAAEVLERQREETVRQEREESVRQQREQSIKQESTREKVRREQAEIERKKQQLEAERQKLQAQQLESTDIGQLLQKAKELQDKINEVGLEVRAETNHQIGAIPKPQKSQVNPQGEFETKSMYQKRLNQSRQDDKKREQQYQREVDEIMSTIDSEIELRCQGYQDALALINRDVVLDETRVVLDLGRYDPENQVFTDAILSAKDSRQVQVFDCPLKVPLSYAKQFKKSVENGTAKIRVKVELEVENQTSDIKSVLVEDLVQNLQFSHPLPQLTVKSTPSSARVIIDGRYIGLTPYSGSLSLGQHQIEVNKTYRVNNGYYQPSKKKTITLEHGVDLSLDVELPQPAALGVVSDPSGLAVRINDKNIGQTPLTLSLPPDSYRVGLSRIKGLETHPESKTVMLVSGKENLVEFKVNYDRTKFKIVNQKLIDLYEGMVMVPSPSSISSFYMDKYEVTNAQYREFIQATGHREPIYWDNSKYNQSNQPVVGVSWNDAVAYAKWSGKRIPTEKEWEWAARGGLIGKKYPWGDQQPNSSRANYYGANIGKPIAVGSYPANGYGLHDMAGNVLEWCQDWYDRDQYYKVLRGGSWADISPILRVADRNNRNPLNRGIYHGFRCVSGFLFATP
;
A
#
# COMPACT_ATOMS: atom_id res chain seq x y z
N MET A 1 14.04 61.84 -41.17
CA MET A 1 12.83 61.73 -40.31
C MET A 1 12.55 60.26 -39.95
N THR A 2 13.52 59.60 -39.31
CA THR A 2 13.52 58.15 -39.05
C THR A 2 13.66 57.90 -37.56
N ARG A 3 12.76 58.52 -36.77
CA ARG A 3 12.63 58.29 -35.31
C ARG A 3 11.19 58.28 -34.80
N ARG A 4 10.18 58.27 -35.69
CA ARG A 4 8.76 58.24 -35.30
C ARG A 4 7.99 56.97 -35.69
N LEU A 5 8.61 56.01 -36.41
CA LEU A 5 7.93 54.77 -36.81
C LEU A 5 8.22 53.55 -35.91
N CYS A 6 9.21 53.62 -35.00
CA CYS A 6 9.50 52.54 -34.04
C CYS A 6 8.71 52.64 -32.72
N LEU A 7 7.94 53.71 -32.49
CA LEU A 7 7.24 53.95 -31.22
C LEU A 7 5.76 53.50 -31.21
N LEU A 8 5.21 53.05 -32.35
CA LEU A 8 3.82 52.57 -32.44
C LEU A 8 3.69 51.03 -32.39
N PHE A 9 4.79 50.29 -32.44
CA PHE A 9 4.79 48.82 -32.27
C PHE A 9 5.05 48.35 -30.82
N PHE A 10 5.23 49.28 -29.87
CA PHE A 10 5.57 48.98 -28.47
C PHE A 10 4.43 49.25 -27.46
N LEU A 11 3.20 49.53 -27.91
CA LEU A 11 2.10 49.96 -27.03
C LEU A 11 0.87 49.05 -26.96
N LEU A 12 0.93 47.81 -27.47
CA LEU A 12 -0.17 46.83 -27.36
C LEU A 12 0.28 45.41 -26.97
N ALA A 13 1.44 45.27 -26.33
CA ALA A 13 1.81 44.08 -25.58
C ALA A 13 1.68 44.37 -24.07
N SER A 14 0.50 44.79 -23.63
CA SER A 14 0.08 44.43 -22.28
C SER A 14 0.05 42.91 -22.26
N THR A 15 1.11 42.29 -21.71
CA THR A 15 1.10 40.88 -21.35
C THR A 15 -0.20 40.61 -20.62
N LEU A 16 -1.16 39.93 -21.26
CA LEU A 16 -2.33 39.42 -20.55
C LEU A 16 -1.76 38.55 -19.44
N VAL A 17 -1.91 38.99 -18.20
CA VAL A 17 -1.63 38.16 -17.03
C VAL A 17 -2.68 37.06 -17.09
N VAL A 18 -2.27 35.89 -17.58
CA VAL A 18 -3.15 34.71 -17.63
C VAL A 18 -3.41 34.27 -16.19
N ALA A 19 -4.68 34.24 -15.80
CA ALA A 19 -5.11 33.74 -14.50
C ALA A 19 -4.67 32.27 -14.32
N GLU A 20 -3.96 31.97 -13.24
CA GLU A 20 -3.52 30.61 -12.93
C GLU A 20 -4.53 29.91 -12.01
N LYS A 21 -4.59 28.58 -12.09
CA LYS A 21 -5.43 27.75 -11.23
C LYS A 21 -4.57 26.87 -10.34
N TYR A 22 -4.79 26.93 -9.03
CA TYR A 22 -4.04 26.19 -8.01
C TYR A 22 -4.96 25.29 -7.19
N ALA A 23 -4.45 24.13 -6.78
CA ALA A 23 -5.19 23.24 -5.89
C ALA A 23 -4.30 22.65 -4.79
N LEU A 24 -4.84 22.55 -3.57
CA LEU A 24 -4.30 21.71 -2.49
C LEU A 24 -5.33 20.62 -2.20
N LEU A 25 -4.93 19.36 -2.40
CA LEU A 25 -5.79 18.19 -2.26
C LEU A 25 -5.19 17.28 -1.19
N VAL A 26 -5.95 16.97 -0.15
CA VAL A 26 -5.51 16.19 1.02
C VAL A 26 -6.47 15.03 1.21
N GLY A 27 -5.98 13.79 1.12
CA GLY A 27 -6.79 12.58 1.29
C GLY A 27 -6.08 11.58 2.18
N ILE A 28 -6.72 11.15 3.27
CA ILE A 28 -6.08 10.32 4.30
C ILE A 28 -6.96 9.10 4.57
N ASN A 29 -6.46 7.89 4.31
CA ASN A 29 -7.10 6.63 4.70
C ASN A 29 -6.55 6.11 6.03
N ASP A 30 -5.22 6.10 6.16
CA ASP A 30 -4.53 5.45 7.26
C ASP A 30 -4.12 6.45 8.34
N TYR A 31 -4.46 6.13 9.60
CA TYR A 31 -4.14 6.94 10.78
C TYR A 31 -3.34 6.10 11.79
N PRO A 32 -2.34 6.69 12.48
CA PRO A 32 -1.71 6.06 13.62
C PRO A 32 -2.67 6.07 14.82
N ASN A 33 -2.59 5.05 15.68
CA ASN A 33 -3.27 4.96 16.99
C ASN A 33 -4.77 4.59 16.96
N ASP A 34 -5.60 5.26 17.77
CA ASP A 34 -7.00 4.96 18.12
C ASP A 34 -8.04 5.36 17.04
N ILE A 35 -7.58 5.93 15.92
CA ILE A 35 -8.43 6.40 14.83
C ILE A 35 -8.68 5.26 13.84
N SER A 36 -9.96 4.99 13.54
CA SER A 36 -10.34 3.96 12.57
C SER A 36 -9.92 4.34 11.14
N PRO A 37 -9.30 3.43 10.36
CA PRO A 37 -8.90 3.73 8.99
C PRO A 37 -10.12 3.88 8.06
N LEU A 38 -9.98 4.75 7.06
CA LEU A 38 -10.89 4.91 5.93
C LEU A 38 -10.36 4.12 4.72
N ARG A 39 -11.11 4.08 3.62
CA ARG A 39 -10.76 3.25 2.44
C ARG A 39 -10.56 4.06 1.17
N TYR A 40 -11.32 5.14 0.99
CA TYR A 40 -11.43 5.79 -0.32
C TYR A 40 -11.02 7.26 -0.38
N CYS A 41 -10.63 7.89 0.73
CA CYS A 41 -10.22 9.30 0.75
C CYS A 41 -9.05 9.59 -0.20
N VAL A 42 -8.04 8.72 -0.27
CA VAL A 42 -6.94 8.85 -1.23
C VAL A 42 -7.44 8.72 -2.67
N ALA A 43 -8.32 7.75 -2.94
CA ALA A 43 -8.90 7.54 -4.27
C ALA A 43 -9.73 8.75 -4.72
N ASP A 44 -10.49 9.35 -3.81
CA ASP A 44 -11.33 10.52 -4.05
C ASP A 44 -10.51 11.74 -4.49
N VAL A 45 -9.45 12.08 -3.75
CA VAL A 45 -8.62 13.25 -4.09
C VAL A 45 -7.73 13.03 -5.32
N VAL A 46 -7.31 11.78 -5.58
CA VAL A 46 -6.59 11.43 -6.81
C VAL A 46 -7.49 11.55 -8.03
N ALA A 47 -8.72 11.03 -7.96
CA ALA A 47 -9.70 11.18 -9.04
C ALA A 47 -10.07 12.65 -9.25
N PHE A 48 -10.19 13.43 -8.17
CA PHE A 48 -10.46 14.86 -8.25
C PHE A 48 -9.31 15.63 -8.91
N ARG A 49 -8.04 15.32 -8.58
CA ARG A 49 -6.86 15.86 -9.28
C ARG A 49 -6.96 15.63 -10.78
N ASP A 50 -7.28 14.40 -11.18
CA ASP A 50 -7.32 14.02 -12.59
C ASP A 50 -8.46 14.75 -13.31
N THR A 51 -9.62 14.90 -12.68
CA THR A 51 -10.71 15.75 -13.21
C THR A 51 -10.30 17.23 -13.30
N LEU A 52 -9.59 17.77 -12.32
CA LEU A 52 -9.10 19.16 -12.38
C LEU A 52 -8.15 19.39 -13.57
N ILE A 53 -7.27 18.44 -13.86
CA ILE A 53 -6.34 18.51 -15.00
C ILE A 53 -7.12 18.37 -16.32
N ASN A 54 -7.91 17.30 -16.44
CA ASN A 54 -8.50 16.88 -17.71
C ASN A 54 -9.70 17.73 -18.11
N VAL A 55 -10.48 18.21 -17.13
CA VAL A 55 -11.76 18.90 -17.37
C VAL A 55 -11.68 20.37 -16.97
N ALA A 56 -11.08 20.68 -15.81
CA ALA A 56 -11.04 22.05 -15.28
C ALA A 56 -9.79 22.86 -15.67
N SER A 57 -8.89 22.30 -16.49
CA SER A 57 -7.72 23.00 -17.05
C SER A 57 -6.61 23.38 -16.06
N PHE A 58 -6.48 22.70 -14.94
CA PHE A 58 -5.42 22.99 -13.98
C PHE A 58 -4.08 22.45 -14.50
N LYS A 59 -3.01 23.24 -14.37
CA LYS A 59 -1.66 22.75 -14.65
C LYS A 59 -1.24 21.78 -13.56
N LYS A 60 -0.65 20.63 -13.95
CA LYS A 60 -0.18 19.62 -13.01
C LYS A 60 0.75 20.19 -11.92
N ASP A 61 1.64 21.11 -12.29
CA ASP A 61 2.60 21.74 -11.36
C ASP A 61 1.95 22.68 -10.33
N ASN A 62 0.69 23.09 -10.56
CA ASN A 62 -0.08 23.94 -9.64
C ASN A 62 -1.01 23.13 -8.71
N ILE A 63 -1.01 21.79 -8.82
CA ILE A 63 -1.79 20.91 -7.95
C ILE A 63 -0.88 20.21 -6.95
N PHE A 64 -1.13 20.46 -5.67
CA PHE A 64 -0.40 19.89 -4.55
C PHE A 64 -1.25 18.79 -3.91
N LEU A 65 -0.88 17.53 -4.19
CA LEU A 65 -1.54 16.36 -3.63
C LEU A 65 -0.81 15.89 -2.36
N MET A 66 -1.54 15.62 -1.29
CA MET A 66 -1.03 15.07 -0.02
C MET A 66 -1.85 13.84 0.36
N THR A 67 -1.27 12.65 0.28
CA THR A 67 -1.96 11.38 0.56
C THR A 67 -1.11 10.42 1.38
N ASP A 68 -1.70 9.31 1.82
CA ASP A 68 -1.00 8.24 2.50
C ASP A 68 0.21 7.75 1.71
N GLY A 69 1.30 7.46 2.41
CA GLY A 69 2.57 7.03 1.82
C GLY A 69 3.38 8.13 1.12
N MET A 70 2.90 9.39 1.08
CA MET A 70 3.74 10.52 0.69
C MET A 70 4.62 10.95 1.88
N GLU A 71 5.88 11.25 1.61
CA GLU A 71 6.86 11.65 2.64
C GLU A 71 7.28 13.12 2.51
N GLY A 72 7.84 13.70 3.58
CA GLY A 72 8.43 15.04 3.55
C GLY A 72 7.38 16.14 3.47
N GLN A 73 7.50 17.10 2.54
CA GLN A 73 6.58 18.25 2.46
C GLN A 73 5.19 17.91 1.91
N MET A 74 5.02 16.71 1.35
CA MET A 74 3.76 16.23 0.78
C MET A 74 3.09 15.19 1.66
N GLU A 75 3.73 14.79 2.76
CA GLU A 75 3.09 14.01 3.81
C GLU A 75 1.97 14.84 4.45
N PRO A 76 0.74 14.30 4.59
CA PRO A 76 -0.43 15.04 5.08
C PRO A 76 -0.41 15.23 6.61
N THR A 77 0.69 15.75 7.16
CA THR A 77 0.79 16.13 8.57
C THR A 77 0.11 17.48 8.82
N ASN A 78 -0.27 17.73 10.08
CA ASN A 78 -0.93 18.98 10.45
C ASN A 78 -0.10 20.23 10.11
N ILE A 79 1.21 20.17 10.32
CA ILE A 79 2.14 21.26 9.97
C ILE A 79 2.24 21.43 8.44
N ASN A 80 2.37 20.34 7.68
CA ASN A 80 2.53 20.42 6.23
C ASN A 80 1.29 20.98 5.54
N ILE A 81 0.09 20.56 5.95
CA ILE A 81 -1.17 21.07 5.42
C ILE A 81 -1.27 22.58 5.65
N ILE A 82 -1.06 23.04 6.89
CA ILE A 82 -1.09 24.47 7.24
C ILE A 82 -0.01 25.27 6.50
N LYS A 83 1.22 24.74 6.42
CA LYS A 83 2.34 25.37 5.73
C LYS A 83 2.05 25.55 4.25
N ARG A 84 1.59 24.50 3.56
CA ARG A 84 1.29 24.54 2.12
C ARG A 84 0.14 25.50 1.83
N LEU A 85 -0.93 25.44 2.62
CA LEU A 85 -2.07 26.34 2.46
C LEU A 85 -1.66 27.82 2.68
N SER A 86 -0.80 28.08 3.67
CA SER A 86 -0.26 29.42 3.94
C SER A 86 0.65 29.95 2.81
N ILE A 87 1.44 29.07 2.17
CA ILE A 87 2.26 29.43 1.01
C ILE A 87 1.36 29.79 -0.18
N LEU A 88 0.36 28.96 -0.46
CA LEU A 88 -0.60 29.20 -1.54
C LEU A 88 -1.36 30.52 -1.34
N ALA A 89 -1.83 30.79 -0.12
CA ALA A 89 -2.52 32.04 0.18
C ALA A 89 -1.68 33.31 -0.12
N LYS A 90 -0.35 33.22 -0.04
CA LYS A 90 0.57 34.30 -0.40
C LYS A 90 0.94 34.34 -1.89
N GLN A 91 1.00 33.19 -2.54
CA GLN A 91 1.41 33.06 -3.93
C GLN A 91 0.30 33.43 -4.92
N VAL A 92 -0.95 33.10 -4.57
CA VAL A 92 -2.12 33.25 -5.44
C VAL A 92 -2.46 34.74 -5.63
N LYS A 93 -2.60 35.17 -6.89
CA LYS A 93 -2.88 36.55 -7.29
C LYS A 93 -4.38 36.82 -7.38
N SER A 94 -4.77 38.09 -7.51
CA SER A 94 -6.18 38.49 -7.56
C SER A 94 -6.96 38.05 -8.79
N SER A 95 -6.29 37.56 -9.83
CA SER A 95 -6.89 36.97 -11.03
C SER A 95 -7.09 35.46 -10.94
N ASP A 96 -6.48 34.79 -9.96
CA ASP A 96 -6.30 33.33 -9.97
C ASP A 96 -7.49 32.58 -9.35
N THR A 97 -7.54 31.26 -9.54
CA THR A 97 -8.47 30.35 -8.85
C THR A 97 -7.71 29.46 -7.86
N LEU A 98 -8.21 29.31 -6.64
CA LEU A 98 -7.70 28.34 -5.66
C LEU A 98 -8.77 27.31 -5.28
N VAL A 99 -8.38 26.04 -5.26
CA VAL A 99 -9.18 24.93 -4.75
C VAL A 99 -8.49 24.32 -3.52
N PHE A 100 -9.20 24.18 -2.41
CA PHE A 100 -8.75 23.40 -1.26
C PHE A 100 -9.73 22.24 -1.05
N TYR A 101 -9.25 21.00 -1.14
CA TYR A 101 -10.05 19.82 -0.90
C TYR A 101 -9.41 18.96 0.20
N PHE A 102 -10.14 18.74 1.29
CA PHE A 102 -9.79 17.80 2.35
C PHE A 102 -10.79 16.63 2.40
N SER A 103 -10.30 15.40 2.35
CA SER A 103 -11.05 14.15 2.54
C SER A 103 -10.41 13.30 3.65
N GLY A 104 -11.17 12.97 4.70
CA GLY A 104 -10.65 12.26 5.88
C GLY A 104 -11.56 12.38 7.10
N HIS A 105 -11.05 12.10 8.30
CA HIS A 105 -11.79 12.31 9.56
C HIS A 105 -11.77 13.76 10.04
N SER A 106 -12.81 14.14 10.79
CA SER A 106 -12.82 15.37 11.59
C SER A 106 -13.46 15.12 12.95
N ILE A 107 -13.01 15.85 13.96
CA ILE A 107 -13.50 15.75 15.33
C ILE A 107 -13.87 17.13 15.86
N VAL A 108 -14.88 17.18 16.73
CA VAL A 108 -15.26 18.39 17.48
C VAL A 108 -14.96 18.14 18.95
N ASN A 109 -14.24 19.06 19.57
CA ASN A 109 -13.86 18.97 20.97
C ASN A 109 -13.84 20.36 21.62
N ASP A 110 -14.51 20.54 22.76
CA ASP A 110 -14.71 21.82 23.46
C ASP A 110 -15.11 23.01 22.53
N GLY A 111 -16.05 22.75 21.61
CA GLY A 111 -16.53 23.75 20.64
C GLY A 111 -15.54 24.07 19.50
N ASN A 112 -14.32 23.51 19.52
CA ASN A 112 -13.33 23.62 18.46
C ASN A 112 -13.41 22.43 17.50
N SER A 113 -13.27 22.68 16.21
CA SER A 113 -13.32 21.64 15.17
C SER A 113 -11.93 21.42 14.58
N PHE A 114 -11.56 20.15 14.41
CA PHE A 114 -10.26 19.75 13.88
C PHE A 114 -10.44 18.82 12.68
N LEU A 115 -9.69 19.06 11.61
CA LEU A 115 -9.47 18.07 10.55
C LEU A 115 -8.31 17.16 11.00
N LEU A 116 -8.49 15.85 10.93
CA LEU A 116 -7.48 14.90 11.39
C LEU A 116 -6.46 14.64 10.29
N ALA A 117 -5.21 15.03 10.55
CA ALA A 117 -4.04 14.77 9.72
C ALA A 117 -3.51 13.34 9.93
N ALA A 118 -2.61 12.87 9.06
CA ALA A 118 -2.04 11.52 9.18
C ALA A 118 -1.16 11.33 10.42
N ASN A 119 -0.83 12.40 11.16
CA ASN A 119 -0.11 12.34 12.43
C ASN A 119 -0.99 12.71 13.64
N SER A 120 -2.31 12.80 13.46
CA SER A 120 -3.22 13.16 14.55
C SER A 120 -3.33 12.06 15.59
N ASP A 121 -3.41 12.48 16.85
CA ASP A 121 -3.49 11.64 18.04
C ASP A 121 -4.66 12.14 18.92
N THR A 122 -5.71 11.33 19.00
CA THR A 122 -6.96 11.66 19.69
C THR A 122 -7.00 11.15 21.14
N THR A 123 -5.90 10.59 21.64
CA THR A 123 -5.82 10.00 22.99
C THR A 123 -6.13 11.00 24.12
N THR A 124 -5.75 12.27 23.95
CA THR A 124 -5.99 13.35 24.94
C THR A 124 -6.33 14.67 24.25
N GLN A 125 -6.89 15.63 25.02
CA GLN A 125 -7.13 17.00 24.54
C GLN A 125 -5.86 17.65 23.99
N ASP A 126 -4.78 17.65 24.79
CA ASP A 126 -3.54 18.34 24.44
C ASP A 126 -2.89 17.71 23.19
N THR A 127 -2.91 16.38 23.07
CA THR A 127 -2.39 15.70 21.88
C THR A 127 -3.21 16.03 20.64
N LEU A 128 -4.54 16.09 20.73
CA LEU A 128 -5.40 16.50 19.62
C LEU A 128 -5.13 17.95 19.21
N GLU A 129 -5.02 18.87 20.16
CA GLU A 129 -4.71 20.27 19.87
C GLU A 129 -3.34 20.45 19.21
N MET A 130 -2.35 19.64 19.60
CA MET A 130 -1.00 19.66 19.02
C MET A 130 -0.89 18.97 17.66
N SER A 131 -1.74 17.98 17.38
CA SER A 131 -1.59 17.05 16.24
C SER A 131 -2.70 17.12 15.19
N GLY A 132 -3.85 17.70 15.52
CA GLY A 132 -4.95 18.00 14.60
C GLY A 132 -4.67 19.26 13.76
N VAL A 133 -5.48 19.48 12.72
CA VAL A 133 -5.51 20.74 11.95
C VAL A 133 -6.73 21.55 12.39
N PRO A 134 -6.54 22.63 13.18
CA PRO A 134 -7.65 23.45 13.64
C PRO A 134 -8.37 24.11 12.45
N LEU A 135 -9.69 23.89 12.38
CA LEU A 135 -10.50 24.32 11.25
C LEU A 135 -10.66 25.86 11.22
N ASP A 136 -10.63 26.51 12.38
CA ASP A 136 -10.58 27.97 12.52
C ASP A 136 -9.30 28.56 11.90
N ARG A 137 -8.16 27.87 12.05
CA ARG A 137 -6.88 28.26 11.47
C ARG A 137 -6.90 28.12 9.96
N VAL A 138 -7.49 27.05 9.43
CA VAL A 138 -7.74 26.88 7.98
C VAL A 138 -8.61 28.04 7.47
N SER A 139 -9.73 28.34 8.13
CA SER A 139 -10.61 29.46 7.79
C SER A 139 -9.87 30.80 7.74
N LYS A 140 -9.03 31.06 8.75
CA LYS A 140 -8.21 32.28 8.84
C LYS A 140 -7.23 32.38 7.67
N ILE A 141 -6.55 31.30 7.29
CA ILE A 141 -5.62 31.30 6.15
C ILE A 141 -6.38 31.54 4.84
N LEU A 142 -7.51 30.84 4.63
CA LEU A 142 -8.35 30.99 3.45
C LEU A 142 -8.91 32.41 3.32
N SER A 143 -9.22 33.09 4.42
CA SER A 143 -9.68 34.49 4.42
C SER A 143 -8.65 35.49 3.88
N LEU A 144 -7.36 35.12 3.85
CA LEU A 144 -6.26 35.95 3.35
C LEU A 144 -5.96 35.72 1.86
N VAL A 145 -6.58 34.71 1.25
CA VAL A 145 -6.39 34.36 -0.16
C VAL A 145 -6.96 35.48 -1.02
N LYS A 146 -6.15 36.01 -1.95
CA LYS A 146 -6.57 37.11 -2.85
C LYS A 146 -7.23 36.65 -4.15
N ALA A 147 -7.21 35.34 -4.45
CA ALA A 147 -7.74 34.69 -5.65
C ALA A 147 -9.06 35.30 -6.13
N GLN A 148 -9.29 35.43 -7.44
CA GLN A 148 -10.61 35.82 -7.97
C GLN A 148 -11.70 34.83 -7.53
N GLN A 149 -11.36 33.54 -7.50
CA GLN A 149 -12.27 32.44 -7.17
C GLN A 149 -11.63 31.52 -6.12
N LEU A 150 -12.39 31.19 -5.06
CA LEU A 150 -11.98 30.22 -4.05
C LEU A 150 -13.05 29.14 -3.87
N LEU A 151 -12.67 27.88 -4.11
CA LEU A 151 -13.50 26.71 -3.77
C LEU A 151 -12.86 25.93 -2.62
N THR A 152 -13.64 25.65 -1.59
CA THR A 152 -13.26 24.73 -0.51
C THR A 152 -14.19 23.53 -0.52
N VAL A 153 -13.66 22.32 -0.39
CA VAL A 153 -14.42 21.08 -0.29
C VAL A 153 -13.98 20.37 0.99
N ILE A 154 -14.93 20.07 1.86
CA ILE A 154 -14.70 19.37 3.13
C ILE A 154 -15.50 18.06 3.11
N ASP A 155 -14.83 16.97 2.74
CA ASP A 155 -15.37 15.60 2.74
C ASP A 155 -14.90 14.85 3.99
N ALA A 156 -15.41 15.30 5.14
CA ALA A 156 -15.08 14.72 6.44
C ALA A 156 -16.33 14.58 7.33
N CYS A 157 -16.44 13.44 8.01
CA CYS A 157 -17.46 13.21 9.04
C CYS A 157 -17.10 14.00 10.30
N ARG A 158 -18.10 14.59 10.97
CA ARG A 158 -17.93 15.41 12.19
C ARG A 158 -18.20 14.55 13.43
N TYR A 159 -17.31 13.64 13.82
CA TYR A 159 -17.57 12.63 14.87
C TYR A 159 -16.36 12.31 15.77
N ASN A 160 -16.62 11.80 16.98
CA ASN A 160 -15.61 11.30 17.94
C ASN A 160 -15.15 9.86 17.54
N PRO A 161 -13.86 9.62 17.28
CA PRO A 161 -13.36 8.33 16.78
C PRO A 161 -13.56 7.12 17.71
N GLU A 162 -13.89 7.30 18.98
CA GLU A 162 -13.98 6.20 19.96
C GLU A 162 -15.20 5.27 19.79
N ALA A 163 -16.28 5.70 19.13
CA ALA A 163 -17.48 4.89 19.03
C ALA A 163 -17.57 4.11 17.70
N SER A 164 -17.04 2.90 17.74
CA SER A 164 -17.43 1.80 16.85
C SER A 164 -17.68 0.52 17.65
N ARG A 165 -18.75 0.51 18.48
CA ARG A 165 -19.36 -0.72 19.05
C ARG A 165 -20.88 -0.65 19.28
N GLY A 166 -21.63 0.18 18.56
CA GLY A 166 -23.10 0.18 18.67
C GLY A 166 -23.75 0.93 17.52
N GLY A 167 -24.75 0.32 16.87
CA GLY A 167 -25.50 0.91 15.77
C GLY A 167 -26.54 1.95 16.22
N GLU A 168 -26.21 2.83 17.15
CA GLU A 168 -27.12 3.88 17.62
C GLU A 168 -26.68 5.28 17.14
N ASP A 169 -27.68 6.07 16.73
CA ASP A 169 -27.53 7.45 16.26
C ASP A 169 -27.32 8.37 17.48
N ASN A 170 -26.08 8.80 17.75
CA ASN A 170 -25.83 9.84 18.75
C ASN A 170 -25.85 11.24 18.09
N VAL A 171 -26.70 12.09 18.65
CA VAL A 171 -27.10 13.42 18.15
C VAL A 171 -25.99 14.46 18.38
N LEU A 172 -25.73 15.32 17.39
CA LEU A 172 -24.79 16.46 17.46
C LEU A 172 -25.51 17.80 17.71
N THR A 173 -24.80 18.71 18.39
CA THR A 173 -25.22 20.07 18.76
C THR A 173 -24.75 21.14 17.74
N ASP A 174 -25.41 22.30 17.79
CA ASP A 174 -25.43 23.42 16.83
C ASP A 174 -24.09 24.14 16.54
N GLU A 175 -23.00 23.87 17.26
CA GLU A 175 -21.83 24.76 17.34
C GLU A 175 -20.93 24.80 16.09
N PHE A 176 -20.85 23.71 15.31
CA PHE A 176 -20.01 23.69 14.10
C PHE A 176 -20.43 24.75 13.07
N SER A 177 -21.75 24.99 12.93
CA SER A 177 -22.32 25.95 11.95
C SER A 177 -21.93 27.41 12.23
N LYS A 178 -21.55 27.72 13.47
CA LYS A 178 -21.08 29.05 13.88
C LYS A 178 -19.58 29.25 13.64
N GLY A 179 -18.79 28.15 13.62
CA GLY A 179 -17.31 28.15 13.62
C GLY A 179 -16.64 28.30 12.24
N PHE A 180 -17.01 27.49 11.24
CA PHE A 180 -16.45 27.63 9.88
C PHE A 180 -17.38 28.47 8.99
N LYS A 181 -17.61 29.71 9.40
CA LYS A 181 -17.91 30.77 8.43
C LYS A 181 -16.61 31.50 8.22
N ILE A 182 -16.15 31.63 6.98
CA ILE A 182 -15.02 32.51 6.66
C ILE A 182 -15.48 33.95 6.95
N ARG A 183 -15.33 34.40 8.21
CA ARG A 183 -15.71 35.74 8.71
C ARG A 183 -14.63 36.74 8.29
N ARG A 184 -15.07 37.83 7.67
CA ARG A 184 -14.24 38.65 6.77
C ARG A 184 -14.05 40.03 7.36
N ASN A 185 -12.80 40.50 7.41
CA ASN A 185 -12.51 41.90 7.69
C ASN A 185 -12.67 42.71 6.40
N SER A 186 -13.41 43.82 6.48
CA SER A 186 -13.60 44.82 5.42
C SER A 186 -12.27 45.48 5.05
N GLY A 187 -11.59 44.96 4.02
CA GLY A 187 -10.35 45.51 3.48
C GLY A 187 -10.10 45.01 2.05
N ASN A 188 -9.64 45.92 1.17
CA ASN A 188 -9.60 45.87 -0.31
C ASN A 188 -8.79 44.74 -1.02
N SER A 189 -8.60 43.57 -0.43
CA SER A 189 -7.89 42.45 -1.10
C SER A 189 -8.59 41.12 -0.85
N GLN A 190 -9.73 40.92 -1.52
CA GLN A 190 -10.65 39.79 -1.30
C GLN A 190 -10.99 39.07 -2.61
N PRO A 191 -11.34 37.77 -2.57
CA PRO A 191 -11.90 37.07 -3.71
C PRO A 191 -13.23 37.66 -4.16
N SER A 192 -13.44 37.69 -5.47
CA SER A 192 -14.73 38.11 -6.06
C SER A 192 -15.85 37.11 -5.76
N VAL A 193 -15.53 35.83 -5.61
CA VAL A 193 -16.46 34.77 -5.16
C VAL A 193 -15.73 33.67 -4.39
N SER A 194 -16.33 33.23 -3.28
CA SER A 194 -15.86 32.05 -2.52
C SER A 194 -17.00 31.13 -2.13
N ALA A 195 -16.76 29.82 -2.23
CA ALA A 195 -17.72 28.77 -1.95
C ALA A 195 -17.10 27.63 -1.14
N THR A 196 -17.85 27.07 -0.18
CA THR A 196 -17.48 25.87 0.57
C THR A 196 -18.56 24.79 0.41
N LEU A 197 -18.15 23.62 -0.07
CA LEU A 197 -18.99 22.42 -0.17
C LEU A 197 -18.67 21.47 0.97
N TYR A 198 -19.71 21.04 1.67
CA TYR A 198 -19.61 20.04 2.72
C TYR A 198 -20.30 18.76 2.30
N ALA A 199 -19.69 17.61 2.63
CA ALA A 199 -20.23 16.30 2.24
C ALA A 199 -21.53 15.90 2.96
N CYS A 200 -21.81 16.46 4.13
CA CYS A 200 -23.01 16.19 4.93
C CYS A 200 -23.36 17.38 5.83
N ASN A 201 -24.59 17.40 6.37
CA ASN A 201 -25.04 18.43 7.30
C ASN A 201 -24.49 18.17 8.72
N VAL A 202 -24.63 19.16 9.61
CA VAL A 202 -24.36 18.98 11.05
C VAL A 202 -25.22 17.82 11.56
N GLY A 203 -24.61 16.86 12.26
CA GLY A 203 -25.33 15.69 12.79
C GLY A 203 -25.53 14.54 11.82
N GLU A 204 -25.00 14.64 10.59
CA GLU A 204 -25.09 13.58 9.59
C GLU A 204 -23.72 12.97 9.30
N ARG A 205 -23.71 11.77 8.71
CA ARG A 205 -22.51 11.02 8.35
C ARG A 205 -22.27 11.09 6.84
N ALA A 206 -21.01 11.28 6.43
CA ALA A 206 -20.58 11.03 5.06
C ALA A 206 -20.29 9.53 4.87
N TYR A 207 -20.88 8.91 3.86
CA TYR A 207 -20.77 7.46 3.65
C TYR A 207 -19.75 7.10 2.57
N GLU A 208 -19.04 5.98 2.77
CA GLU A 208 -18.23 5.32 1.76
C GLU A 208 -19.07 4.38 0.89
N TRP A 209 -18.76 4.35 -0.42
CA TRP A 209 -19.43 3.49 -1.39
C TRP A 209 -18.44 2.49 -2.01
N SER A 210 -18.35 1.31 -1.38
CA SER A 210 -17.35 0.31 -1.76
C SER A 210 -17.49 -0.20 -3.20
N GLU A 211 -18.71 -0.36 -3.71
CA GLU A 211 -18.96 -0.76 -5.11
C GLU A 211 -18.45 0.27 -6.12
N LYS A 212 -18.30 1.54 -5.72
CA LYS A 212 -17.79 2.62 -6.57
C LYS A 212 -16.33 2.97 -6.26
N GLY A 213 -15.76 2.46 -5.18
CA GLY A 213 -14.38 2.77 -4.76
C GLY A 213 -14.19 4.23 -4.36
N HIS A 214 -15.25 4.89 -3.91
CA HIS A 214 -15.30 6.33 -3.62
C HIS A 214 -16.20 6.63 -2.42
N GLY A 215 -16.02 7.79 -1.78
CA GLY A 215 -17.08 8.40 -0.95
C GLY A 215 -18.33 8.69 -1.79
N VAL A 216 -19.54 8.55 -1.22
CA VAL A 216 -20.80 8.79 -1.96
C VAL A 216 -20.86 10.23 -2.46
N PHE A 217 -20.47 11.18 -1.61
CA PHE A 217 -20.36 12.60 -1.96
C PHE A 217 -19.33 12.81 -3.06
N SER A 218 -18.10 12.33 -2.86
CA SER A 218 -17.01 12.40 -3.83
C SER A 218 -17.38 11.85 -5.20
N TYR A 219 -18.04 10.68 -5.24
CA TYR A 219 -18.50 10.08 -6.48
C TYR A 219 -19.42 11.00 -7.29
N TYR A 220 -20.47 11.54 -6.66
CA TYR A 220 -21.41 12.43 -7.34
C TYR A 220 -20.81 13.81 -7.64
N LEU A 221 -19.89 14.30 -6.80
CA LEU A 221 -19.12 15.50 -7.08
C LEU A 221 -18.29 15.33 -8.37
N LEU A 222 -17.60 14.20 -8.54
CA LEU A 222 -16.84 13.88 -9.75
C LEU A 222 -17.75 13.72 -10.97
N GLN A 223 -18.91 13.09 -10.84
CA GLN A 223 -19.87 12.97 -11.95
C GLN A 223 -20.38 14.34 -12.40
N GLY A 224 -20.73 15.22 -11.45
CA GLY A 224 -21.16 16.58 -11.72
C GLY A 224 -20.10 17.38 -12.47
N MET A 225 -18.84 17.32 -12.02
CA MET A 225 -17.71 17.97 -12.70
C MET A 225 -17.45 17.40 -14.10
N ASN A 226 -17.69 16.11 -14.31
CA ASN A 226 -17.57 15.46 -15.62
C ASN A 226 -18.77 15.74 -16.55
N GLY A 227 -19.56 16.79 -16.28
CA GLY A 227 -20.58 17.30 -17.18
C GLY A 227 -22.03 16.96 -16.79
N HIS A 228 -22.26 16.12 -15.78
CA HIS A 228 -23.63 15.81 -15.34
C HIS A 228 -24.32 16.99 -14.64
N ALA A 229 -23.54 17.96 -14.16
CA ALA A 229 -24.02 19.23 -13.62
C ALA A 229 -23.84 20.39 -14.61
N ALA A 230 -23.62 20.11 -15.90
CA ALA A 230 -23.45 21.16 -16.90
C ALA A 230 -24.79 21.84 -17.19
N ASN A 231 -24.79 23.17 -17.21
CA ASN A 231 -25.94 23.96 -17.65
C ASN A 231 -26.07 23.98 -19.18
N GLY A 232 -27.09 24.66 -19.71
CA GLY A 232 -27.35 24.73 -21.16
C GLY A 232 -26.23 25.34 -22.02
N GLN A 233 -25.19 25.93 -21.41
CA GLN A 233 -23.99 26.43 -22.08
C GLN A 233 -22.80 25.44 -21.99
N GLY A 234 -23.01 24.25 -21.42
CA GLY A 234 -21.97 23.24 -21.17
C GLY A 234 -21.01 23.61 -20.04
N GLN A 235 -21.33 24.63 -19.24
CA GLN A 235 -20.50 25.06 -18.11
C GLN A 235 -20.95 24.36 -16.83
N VAL A 236 -20.01 24.02 -15.95
CA VAL A 236 -20.32 23.55 -14.59
C VAL A 236 -19.97 24.65 -13.61
N THR A 237 -20.98 25.21 -12.96
CA THR A 237 -20.78 26.20 -11.88
C THR A 237 -20.84 25.52 -10.52
N VAL A 238 -20.30 26.18 -9.48
CA VAL A 238 -20.33 25.59 -8.13
C VAL A 238 -21.76 25.37 -7.64
N THR A 239 -22.68 26.27 -7.98
CA THR A 239 -24.10 26.14 -7.61
C THR A 239 -24.72 24.93 -8.31
N ASP A 240 -24.55 24.80 -9.62
CA ASP A 240 -25.04 23.64 -10.40
C ASP A 240 -24.46 22.31 -9.85
N LEU A 241 -23.17 22.33 -9.54
CA LEU A 241 -22.45 21.19 -8.97
C LEU A 241 -22.98 20.81 -7.58
N ALA A 242 -23.26 21.79 -6.73
CA ALA A 242 -23.80 21.59 -5.40
C ALA A 242 -25.21 20.99 -5.45
N GLU A 243 -26.08 21.54 -6.28
CA GLU A 243 -27.47 21.07 -6.44
C GLU A 243 -27.51 19.63 -6.96
N TYR A 244 -26.72 19.32 -7.99
CA TYR A 244 -26.58 17.96 -8.52
C TYR A 244 -26.10 16.99 -7.45
N THR A 245 -25.01 17.35 -6.75
CA THR A 245 -24.39 16.48 -5.75
C THR A 245 -25.33 16.26 -4.57
N GLN A 246 -25.98 17.32 -4.07
CA GLN A 246 -26.96 17.24 -2.98
C GLN A 246 -28.11 16.30 -3.34
N SER A 247 -28.75 16.50 -4.50
CA SER A 247 -29.87 15.67 -4.95
C SER A 247 -29.48 14.19 -5.01
N LYS A 248 -28.35 13.86 -5.66
CA LYS A 248 -27.95 12.46 -5.85
C LYS A 248 -27.49 11.77 -4.57
N VAL A 249 -26.80 12.48 -3.69
CA VAL A 249 -26.37 11.93 -2.40
C VAL A 249 -27.56 11.70 -1.48
N MET A 250 -28.53 12.63 -1.43
CA MET A 250 -29.75 12.47 -0.64
C MET A 250 -30.59 11.28 -1.13
N ASP A 251 -30.77 11.15 -2.45
CA ASP A 251 -31.46 10.02 -3.06
C ASP A 251 -30.77 8.69 -2.70
N TRP A 252 -29.44 8.64 -2.81
CA TRP A 252 -28.67 7.46 -2.46
C TRP A 252 -28.79 7.10 -0.97
N ALA A 253 -28.61 8.08 -0.07
CA ALA A 253 -28.63 7.84 1.37
C ALA A 253 -30.00 7.33 1.83
N LYS A 254 -31.08 7.89 1.27
CA LYS A 254 -32.44 7.43 1.52
C LYS A 254 -32.67 6.01 0.99
N THR A 255 -32.28 5.73 -0.24
CA THR A 255 -32.55 4.44 -0.90
C THR A 255 -31.70 3.29 -0.35
N TYR A 256 -30.41 3.50 -0.12
CA TYR A 256 -29.48 2.40 0.21
C TYR A 256 -29.18 2.27 1.71
N ARG A 257 -29.32 3.34 2.49
CA ARG A 257 -29.03 3.33 3.93
C ARG A 257 -30.25 3.59 4.80
N ASN A 258 -31.36 4.08 4.24
CA ASN A 258 -32.49 4.61 5.00
C ASN A 258 -32.03 5.62 6.08
N LYS A 259 -31.04 6.44 5.74
CA LYS A 259 -30.39 7.43 6.61
C LYS A 259 -30.26 8.76 5.85
N LYS A 260 -29.80 9.81 6.54
CA LYS A 260 -29.57 11.12 5.95
C LYS A 260 -28.09 11.33 5.63
N GLN A 261 -27.84 11.86 4.44
CA GLN A 261 -26.61 12.55 4.08
C GLN A 261 -27.01 13.69 3.15
N THR A 262 -26.82 14.92 3.60
CA THR A 262 -27.27 16.13 2.94
C THR A 262 -26.06 17.03 2.71
N PRO A 263 -25.39 16.91 1.55
CA PRO A 263 -24.37 17.87 1.17
C PRO A 263 -24.94 19.28 1.16
N TRP A 264 -24.13 20.29 1.49
CA TRP A 264 -24.61 21.69 1.45
C TRP A 264 -23.50 22.65 1.05
N LEU A 265 -23.92 23.81 0.54
CA LEU A 265 -23.07 24.86 -0.02
C LEU A 265 -23.16 26.13 0.85
N ASP A 266 -22.02 26.64 1.29
CA ASP A 266 -21.86 28.00 1.81
C ASP A 266 -21.22 28.88 0.73
N GLN A 267 -21.96 29.82 0.15
CA GLN A 267 -21.47 30.68 -0.93
C GLN A 267 -21.54 32.15 -0.55
N SER A 268 -20.63 32.93 -1.12
CA SER A 268 -20.51 34.35 -0.85
C SER A 268 -19.81 35.10 -1.98
N GLY A 269 -20.16 36.38 -2.15
CA GLY A 269 -19.79 37.17 -3.33
C GLY A 269 -20.83 37.04 -4.44
N GLY A 270 -20.95 38.08 -5.29
CA GLY A 270 -21.99 38.17 -6.33
C GLY A 270 -21.60 37.58 -7.70
N ALA A 271 -20.34 37.19 -7.88
CA ALA A 271 -19.85 36.64 -9.14
C ALA A 271 -20.11 35.12 -9.26
N LYS A 272 -20.37 34.63 -10.48
CA LYS A 272 -20.56 33.19 -10.76
C LYS A 272 -19.21 32.47 -10.68
N LEU A 273 -19.08 31.42 -9.86
CA LEU A 273 -17.87 30.59 -9.81
C LEU A 273 -18.00 29.45 -10.82
N ILE A 274 -17.24 29.53 -11.92
CA ILE A 274 -17.23 28.53 -13.01
C ILE A 274 -16.02 27.61 -12.81
N LEU A 275 -16.26 26.32 -12.62
CA LEU A 275 -15.21 25.32 -12.42
C LEU A 275 -14.76 24.69 -13.74
N VAL A 276 -15.71 24.46 -14.65
CA VAL A 276 -15.47 23.85 -15.96
C VAL A 276 -16.04 24.78 -17.03
N GLU A 277 -15.18 25.18 -17.97
CA GLU A 277 -15.56 25.92 -19.16
C GLU A 277 -15.61 24.97 -20.36
N ASN A 278 -16.67 25.08 -21.16
CA ASN A 278 -16.75 24.38 -22.44
C ASN A 278 -15.75 25.00 -23.42
N ARG A 279 -14.54 24.42 -23.48
CA ARG A 279 -13.46 24.87 -24.37
C ARG A 279 -13.85 24.79 -25.85
N LEU A 280 -14.70 23.84 -26.25
CA LEU A 280 -15.19 23.76 -27.62
C LEU A 280 -16.08 24.96 -27.94
N ALA A 281 -16.99 25.34 -27.03
CA ALA A 281 -17.83 26.53 -27.20
C ALA A 281 -17.00 27.83 -27.24
N ALA A 282 -15.95 27.94 -26.43
CA ALA A 282 -15.06 29.11 -26.42
C ALA A 282 -14.28 29.28 -27.73
N VAL A 283 -13.69 28.20 -28.26
CA VAL A 283 -12.96 28.21 -29.54
C VAL A 283 -13.92 28.44 -30.72
N THR A 284 -15.15 27.91 -30.63
CA THR A 284 -16.19 28.12 -31.65
C THR A 284 -16.66 29.59 -31.70
N ALA A 285 -16.86 30.23 -30.54
CA ALA A 285 -17.23 31.65 -30.47
C ALA A 285 -16.11 32.56 -31.00
N GLU A 286 -14.84 32.22 -30.74
CA GLU A 286 -13.68 32.93 -31.26
C GLU A 286 -13.57 32.81 -32.78
N LEU A 287 -13.86 31.63 -33.34
CA LEU A 287 -13.93 31.41 -34.79
C LEU A 287 -15.01 32.27 -35.45
N SER A 288 -16.23 32.31 -34.90
CA SER A 288 -17.33 33.13 -35.45
C SER A 288 -17.02 34.64 -35.42
N ARG A 289 -16.28 35.10 -34.40
CA ARG A 289 -15.82 36.49 -34.34
C ARG A 289 -14.80 36.79 -35.43
N LEU A 290 -13.81 35.91 -35.64
CA LEU A 290 -12.81 36.05 -36.70
C LEU A 290 -13.42 36.03 -38.10
N GLU A 291 -14.46 35.22 -38.31
CA GLU A 291 -15.21 35.18 -39.58
C GLU A 291 -15.91 36.51 -39.87
N SER A 292 -16.48 37.15 -38.84
CA SER A 292 -17.11 38.47 -38.97
C SER A 292 -16.10 39.56 -39.29
N GLU A 293 -14.97 39.61 -38.57
CA GLU A 293 -13.89 40.58 -38.80
C GLU A 293 -13.22 40.44 -40.19
N LEU A 294 -13.11 39.20 -40.69
CA LEU A 294 -12.61 38.91 -42.03
C LEU A 294 -13.58 39.37 -43.12
N ALA A 295 -14.89 39.20 -42.91
CA ALA A 295 -15.92 39.66 -43.86
C ALA A 295 -15.90 41.18 -44.02
N GLU A 296 -15.81 41.93 -42.91
CA GLU A 296 -15.68 43.39 -42.94
C GLU A 296 -14.40 43.84 -43.68
N THR A 297 -13.28 43.16 -43.43
CA THR A 297 -12.00 43.51 -44.07
C THR A 297 -12.01 43.21 -45.57
N LYS A 298 -12.68 42.14 -46.02
CA LYS A 298 -12.91 41.85 -47.45
C LYS A 298 -13.78 42.90 -48.12
N GLN A 299 -14.85 43.35 -47.45
CA GLN A 299 -15.71 44.42 -47.96
C GLN A 299 -14.96 45.75 -48.12
N GLN A 300 -14.09 46.09 -47.16
CA GLN A 300 -13.20 47.25 -47.27
C GLN A 300 -12.24 47.14 -48.45
N LEU A 301 -11.69 45.94 -48.70
CA LEU A 301 -10.80 45.71 -49.83
C LEU A 301 -11.51 45.92 -51.17
N ASP A 302 -12.72 45.38 -51.33
CA ASP A 302 -13.54 45.53 -52.53
C ASP A 302 -13.90 46.99 -52.81
N GLN A 303 -14.15 47.77 -51.75
CA GLN A 303 -14.48 49.18 -51.88
C GLN A 303 -13.27 50.01 -52.34
N VAL A 304 -12.11 49.79 -51.73
CA VAL A 304 -10.86 50.51 -52.10
C VAL A 304 -10.40 50.15 -53.51
N GLN A 305 -10.67 48.93 -53.98
CA GLN A 305 -10.39 48.50 -55.36
C GLN A 305 -11.32 49.13 -56.40
N LYS A 306 -12.57 49.48 -56.04
CA LYS A 306 -13.53 50.13 -56.93
C LYS A 306 -13.34 51.64 -57.06
N GLU A 307 -12.74 52.28 -56.05
CA GLU A 307 -12.57 53.73 -55.97
C GLU A 307 -11.23 54.23 -56.55
N ASP A 308 -10.47 53.39 -57.27
CA ASP A 308 -9.13 53.69 -57.81
C ASP A 308 -8.15 54.14 -56.71
N GLY A 309 -8.25 53.47 -55.54
CA GLY A 309 -7.50 53.79 -54.33
C GLY A 309 -5.97 53.65 -54.49
N ASN A 310 -5.22 54.42 -53.69
CA ASN A 310 -3.75 54.40 -53.68
C ASN A 310 -3.21 52.97 -53.54
N LEU A 311 -2.31 52.56 -54.46
CA LEU A 311 -1.72 51.22 -54.53
C LEU A 311 -1.17 50.72 -53.17
N SER A 312 -0.55 51.60 -52.38
CA SER A 312 -0.02 51.24 -51.06
C SER A 312 -1.10 50.87 -50.03
N GLN A 313 -2.30 51.44 -50.15
CA GLN A 313 -3.44 51.17 -49.28
C GLN A 313 -4.10 49.83 -49.64
N VAL A 314 -4.19 49.52 -50.94
CA VAL A 314 -4.67 48.22 -51.43
C VAL A 314 -3.77 47.09 -50.95
N GLU A 315 -2.44 47.25 -51.07
CA GLU A 315 -1.46 46.24 -50.63
C GLU A 315 -1.50 45.99 -49.12
N ALA A 316 -1.71 47.04 -48.31
CA ALA A 316 -1.79 46.93 -46.86
C ALA A 316 -3.04 46.16 -46.41
N ILE A 317 -4.20 46.42 -47.04
CA ILE A 317 -5.45 45.72 -46.74
C ILE A 317 -5.36 44.26 -47.23
N GLN A 318 -4.77 44.00 -48.40
CA GLN A 318 -4.53 42.63 -48.89
C GLN A 318 -3.70 41.80 -47.91
N ARG A 319 -2.58 42.33 -47.40
CA ARG A 319 -1.78 41.63 -46.38
C ARG A 319 -2.54 41.36 -45.08
N LYS A 320 -3.38 42.30 -44.65
CA LYS A 320 -4.22 42.12 -43.45
C LYS A 320 -5.25 41.00 -43.67
N THR A 321 -5.91 40.98 -44.82
CA THR A 321 -6.87 39.94 -45.20
C THR A 321 -6.20 38.57 -45.26
N GLU A 322 -5.02 38.45 -45.88
CA GLU A 322 -4.27 37.18 -45.93
C GLU A 322 -3.88 36.66 -44.54
N LEU A 323 -3.49 37.56 -43.63
CA LEU A 323 -3.13 37.18 -42.25
C LEU A 323 -4.36 36.70 -41.47
N GLN A 324 -5.49 37.41 -41.58
CA GLN A 324 -6.75 37.02 -40.93
C GLN A 324 -7.29 35.69 -41.48
N GLU A 325 -7.16 35.44 -42.78
CA GLU A 325 -7.53 34.16 -43.41
C GLU A 325 -6.72 32.99 -42.84
N LYS A 326 -5.40 33.17 -42.66
CA LYS A 326 -4.51 32.16 -42.05
C LYS A 326 -4.87 31.87 -40.59
N VAL A 327 -5.16 32.92 -39.81
CA VAL A 327 -5.57 32.76 -38.40
C VAL A 327 -6.92 32.03 -38.31
N ARG A 328 -7.89 32.38 -39.16
CA ARG A 328 -9.18 31.67 -39.25
C ARG A 328 -9.00 30.18 -39.61
N GLN A 329 -8.15 29.86 -40.58
CA GLN A 329 -7.87 28.47 -40.97
C GLN A 329 -7.24 27.66 -39.84
N ALA A 330 -6.26 28.22 -39.12
CA ALA A 330 -5.67 27.57 -37.95
C ALA A 330 -6.71 27.30 -36.86
N LYS A 331 -7.61 28.26 -36.61
CA LYS A 331 -8.66 28.15 -35.59
C LYS A 331 -9.75 27.14 -35.97
N ALA A 332 -10.14 27.08 -37.24
CA ALA A 332 -11.06 26.07 -37.75
C ALA A 332 -10.49 24.64 -37.66
N ALA A 333 -9.19 24.46 -37.89
CA ALA A 333 -8.52 23.18 -37.69
C ALA A 333 -8.51 22.76 -36.20
N GLU A 334 -8.34 23.71 -35.28
CA GLU A 334 -8.42 23.47 -33.83
C GLU A 334 -9.83 22.99 -33.40
N VAL A 335 -10.90 23.56 -33.97
CA VAL A 335 -12.29 23.11 -33.71
C VAL A 335 -12.50 21.67 -34.18
N LEU A 336 -12.03 21.33 -35.38
CA LEU A 336 -12.23 20.02 -35.98
C LEU A 336 -11.51 18.91 -35.18
N GLU A 337 -10.28 19.19 -34.73
CA GLU A 337 -9.51 18.22 -33.94
C GLU A 337 -10.17 17.94 -32.59
N ARG A 338 -10.67 18.99 -31.92
CA ARG A 338 -11.37 18.86 -30.64
C ARG A 338 -12.70 18.10 -30.75
N GLN A 339 -13.44 18.29 -31.85
CA GLN A 339 -14.66 17.52 -32.13
C GLN A 339 -14.38 16.02 -32.31
N ARG A 340 -13.25 15.68 -32.94
CA ARG A 340 -12.82 14.28 -33.10
C ARG A 340 -12.44 13.65 -31.76
N GLU A 341 -11.68 14.35 -30.93
CA GLU A 341 -11.31 13.90 -29.57
C GLU A 341 -12.56 13.61 -28.70
N GLU A 342 -13.58 14.46 -28.79
CA GLU A 342 -14.82 14.32 -28.01
C GLU A 342 -15.67 13.13 -28.47
N THR A 343 -15.73 12.86 -29.77
CA THR A 343 -16.41 11.69 -30.34
C THR A 343 -15.75 10.39 -29.88
N VAL A 344 -14.42 10.30 -29.98
CA VAL A 344 -13.65 9.11 -29.55
C VAL A 344 -13.82 8.85 -28.05
N ARG A 345 -13.90 9.92 -27.25
CA ARG A 345 -14.16 9.81 -25.81
C ARG A 345 -15.57 9.26 -25.53
N GLN A 346 -16.60 9.76 -26.21
CA GLN A 346 -17.98 9.29 -26.03
C GLN A 346 -18.16 7.81 -26.39
N GLU A 347 -17.54 7.35 -27.49
CA GLU A 347 -17.57 5.94 -27.90
C GLU A 347 -16.90 5.02 -26.87
N ARG A 348 -15.79 5.47 -26.26
CA ARG A 348 -15.07 4.74 -25.22
C ARG A 348 -15.88 4.65 -23.92
N GLU A 349 -16.56 5.73 -23.54
CA GLU A 349 -17.41 5.78 -22.34
C GLU A 349 -18.65 4.87 -22.47
N GLU A 350 -19.26 4.81 -23.66
CA GLU A 350 -20.42 3.95 -23.94
C GLU A 350 -20.06 2.45 -23.90
N SER A 351 -18.90 2.08 -24.44
CA SER A 351 -18.36 0.71 -24.37
C SER A 351 -18.15 0.23 -22.93
N VAL A 352 -17.61 1.10 -22.06
CA VAL A 352 -17.39 0.80 -20.64
C VAL A 352 -18.70 0.69 -19.86
N ARG A 353 -19.71 1.50 -20.22
CA ARG A 353 -21.04 1.46 -19.61
C ARG A 353 -21.76 0.14 -19.89
N GLN A 354 -21.72 -0.34 -21.14
CA GLN A 354 -22.35 -1.60 -21.54
C GLN A 354 -21.73 -2.81 -20.83
N GLN A 355 -20.42 -2.82 -20.63
CA GLN A 355 -19.75 -3.87 -19.84
C GLN A 355 -20.15 -3.86 -18.36
N ARG A 356 -20.33 -2.67 -17.76
CA ARG A 356 -20.69 -2.54 -16.34
C ARG A 356 -22.15 -2.91 -16.04
N GLU A 357 -23.08 -2.64 -16.94
CA GLU A 357 -24.49 -3.02 -16.76
C GLU A 357 -24.69 -4.54 -16.75
N GLN A 358 -23.86 -5.31 -17.47
CA GLN A 358 -23.87 -6.77 -17.41
C GLN A 358 -23.35 -7.32 -16.07
N SER A 359 -22.30 -6.72 -15.50
CA SER A 359 -21.78 -7.14 -14.19
C SER A 359 -22.76 -6.88 -13.04
N ILE A 360 -23.51 -5.77 -13.08
CA ILE A 360 -24.46 -5.39 -12.02
C ILE A 360 -25.64 -6.37 -11.89
N LYS A 361 -26.12 -6.93 -13.01
CA LYS A 361 -27.21 -7.94 -12.99
C LYS A 361 -26.77 -9.26 -12.35
N GLN A 362 -25.50 -9.64 -12.49
CA GLN A 362 -24.97 -10.86 -11.88
C GLN A 362 -24.77 -10.72 -10.37
N GLU A 363 -24.43 -9.52 -9.91
CA GLU A 363 -24.13 -9.25 -8.50
C GLU A 363 -25.39 -9.09 -7.64
N SER A 364 -26.48 -8.50 -8.15
CA SER A 364 -27.74 -8.39 -7.40
C SER A 364 -28.37 -9.75 -7.06
N THR A 365 -28.17 -10.75 -7.92
CA THR A 365 -28.63 -12.12 -7.70
C THR A 365 -27.86 -12.79 -6.57
N ARG A 366 -26.55 -12.54 -6.47
CA ARG A 366 -25.68 -13.09 -5.41
C ARG A 366 -25.98 -12.48 -4.04
N GLU A 367 -26.30 -11.19 -3.99
CA GLU A 367 -26.59 -10.48 -2.74
C GLU A 367 -27.92 -10.92 -2.12
N LYS A 368 -28.91 -11.32 -2.92
CA LYS A 368 -30.19 -11.86 -2.42
C LYS A 368 -30.00 -13.18 -1.66
N VAL A 369 -29.17 -14.07 -2.20
CA VAL A 369 -28.80 -15.36 -1.55
C VAL A 369 -28.08 -15.13 -0.23
N ARG A 370 -27.20 -14.11 -0.17
CA ARG A 370 -26.42 -13.79 1.02
C ARG A 370 -27.28 -13.27 2.18
N ARG A 371 -28.35 -12.55 1.90
CA ARG A 371 -29.29 -12.04 2.92
C ARG A 371 -30.12 -13.15 3.56
N GLU A 372 -30.60 -14.10 2.76
CA GLU A 372 -31.36 -15.25 3.28
C GLU A 372 -30.48 -16.15 4.17
N GLN A 373 -29.21 -16.35 3.80
CA GLN A 373 -28.25 -17.10 4.63
C GLN A 373 -27.96 -16.42 5.98
N ALA A 374 -27.86 -15.09 6.02
CA ALA A 374 -27.61 -14.34 7.25
C ALA A 374 -28.80 -14.38 8.23
N GLU A 375 -30.03 -14.48 7.72
CA GLU A 375 -31.24 -14.57 8.56
C GLU A 375 -31.40 -15.96 9.21
N ILE A 376 -31.07 -17.02 8.47
CA ILE A 376 -31.04 -18.40 8.98
C ILE A 376 -30.03 -18.52 10.13
N GLU A 377 -28.86 -17.89 9.98
CA GLU A 377 -27.80 -17.94 10.98
C GLU A 377 -28.18 -17.24 12.30
N ARG A 378 -28.89 -16.11 12.23
CA ARG A 378 -29.42 -15.43 13.44
C ARG A 378 -30.42 -16.29 14.20
N LYS A 379 -31.30 -17.00 13.49
CA LYS A 379 -32.30 -17.89 14.11
C LYS A 379 -31.63 -19.10 14.78
N LYS A 380 -30.56 -19.65 14.19
CA LYS A 380 -29.75 -20.71 14.81
C LYS A 380 -29.11 -20.25 16.12
N GLN A 381 -28.50 -19.08 16.14
CA GLN A 381 -27.85 -18.53 17.34
C GLN A 381 -28.83 -18.28 18.49
N GLN A 382 -30.06 -17.85 18.19
CA GLN A 382 -31.11 -17.68 19.20
C GLN A 382 -31.56 -19.01 19.81
N LEU A 383 -31.76 -20.03 18.98
CA LEU A 383 -32.18 -21.37 19.44
C LEU A 383 -31.10 -22.04 20.30
N GLU A 384 -29.83 -21.80 19.96
CA GLU A 384 -28.68 -22.36 20.68
C GLU A 384 -28.47 -21.73 22.06
N ALA A 385 -28.70 -20.42 22.19
CA ALA A 385 -28.66 -19.75 23.48
C ALA A 385 -29.74 -20.25 24.45
N GLU A 386 -30.92 -20.60 23.93
CA GLU A 386 -32.04 -21.13 24.72
C GLU A 386 -31.78 -22.58 25.16
N ARG A 387 -31.19 -23.42 24.28
CA ARG A 387 -30.74 -24.79 24.59
C ARG A 387 -29.65 -24.82 25.67
N GLN A 388 -28.69 -23.88 25.60
CA GLN A 388 -27.62 -23.75 26.59
C GLN A 388 -28.14 -23.39 27.99
N LYS A 389 -29.21 -22.59 28.05
CA LYS A 389 -29.84 -22.18 29.31
C LYS A 389 -30.58 -23.34 30.00
N LEU A 390 -31.21 -24.22 29.22
CA LEU A 390 -31.87 -25.44 29.71
C LEU A 390 -30.85 -26.50 30.19
N GLN A 391 -29.67 -26.56 29.56
CA GLN A 391 -28.62 -27.53 29.88
C GLN A 391 -27.79 -27.19 31.11
N ALA A 392 -27.56 -25.90 31.38
CA ALA A 392 -26.89 -25.45 32.60
C ALA A 392 -27.62 -25.92 33.87
N GLN A 393 -28.95 -26.02 33.83
CA GLN A 393 -29.77 -26.55 34.93
C GLN A 393 -29.69 -28.08 35.10
N GLN A 394 -29.19 -28.82 34.11
CA GLN A 394 -29.15 -30.29 34.13
C GLN A 394 -27.79 -30.85 34.62
N LEU A 395 -26.69 -30.13 34.39
CA LEU A 395 -25.30 -30.53 34.69
C LEU A 395 -24.84 -30.27 36.14
N GLU A 396 -25.52 -29.42 36.91
CA GLU A 396 -25.18 -29.16 38.33
C GLU A 396 -25.35 -30.40 39.25
N SER A 397 -25.98 -31.48 38.75
CA SER A 397 -26.43 -32.63 39.54
C SER A 397 -25.60 -33.93 39.42
N THR A 398 -24.48 -33.97 38.68
CA THR A 398 -23.82 -35.26 38.32
C THR A 398 -22.32 -35.33 38.71
N ASP A 399 -21.87 -36.52 39.10
CA ASP A 399 -20.50 -36.91 39.54
C ASP A 399 -19.54 -37.10 38.33
N ILE A 400 -18.25 -36.71 38.45
CA ILE A 400 -17.22 -36.86 37.40
C ILE A 400 -17.07 -38.31 36.95
N GLY A 401 -17.12 -39.28 37.86
CA GLY A 401 -17.02 -40.69 37.51
C GLY A 401 -18.17 -41.13 36.58
N GLN A 402 -19.37 -40.59 36.80
CA GLN A 402 -20.54 -40.86 35.96
C GLN A 402 -20.46 -40.14 34.61
N LEU A 403 -19.86 -38.96 34.56
CA LEU A 403 -19.63 -38.22 33.32
C LEU A 403 -18.62 -38.91 32.42
N LEU A 404 -17.50 -39.41 32.96
CA LEU A 404 -16.49 -40.18 32.21
C LEU A 404 -17.08 -41.48 31.65
N GLN A 405 -17.87 -42.20 32.45
CA GLN A 405 -18.56 -43.42 32.02
C GLN A 405 -19.55 -43.14 30.87
N LYS A 406 -20.34 -42.08 30.99
CA LYS A 406 -21.30 -41.68 29.96
C LYS A 406 -20.62 -41.19 28.67
N ALA A 407 -19.48 -40.51 28.78
CA ALA A 407 -18.68 -40.07 27.63
C ALA A 407 -18.15 -41.28 26.84
N LYS A 408 -17.66 -42.29 27.54
CA LYS A 408 -17.21 -43.56 26.93
C LYS A 408 -18.34 -44.27 26.17
N GLU A 409 -19.52 -44.38 26.79
CA GLU A 409 -20.68 -45.01 26.15
C GLU A 409 -21.12 -44.29 24.85
N LEU A 410 -20.97 -42.97 24.78
CA LEU A 410 -21.26 -42.22 23.55
C LEU A 410 -20.18 -42.42 22.49
N GLN A 411 -18.91 -42.49 22.87
CA GLN A 411 -17.80 -42.75 21.95
C GLN A 411 -17.88 -44.16 21.34
N ASP A 412 -18.24 -45.16 22.15
CA ASP A 412 -18.44 -46.53 21.68
C ASP A 412 -19.54 -46.60 20.61
N LYS A 413 -20.64 -45.84 20.79
CA LYS A 413 -21.72 -45.73 19.78
C LYS A 413 -21.27 -45.06 18.49
N ILE A 414 -20.43 -44.03 18.56
CA ILE A 414 -19.86 -43.39 17.36
C ILE A 414 -19.00 -44.39 16.57
N ASN A 415 -18.18 -45.16 17.28
CA ASN A 415 -17.33 -46.18 16.67
C ASN A 415 -18.16 -47.30 16.01
N GLU A 416 -19.24 -47.73 16.66
CA GLU A 416 -20.18 -48.74 16.14
C GLU A 416 -20.83 -48.29 14.83
N VAL A 417 -21.34 -47.05 14.76
CA VAL A 417 -21.91 -46.47 13.52
C VAL A 417 -20.88 -46.44 12.39
N GLY A 418 -19.63 -46.10 12.70
CA GLY A 418 -18.54 -46.12 11.72
C GLY A 418 -18.26 -47.51 11.14
N LEU A 419 -18.41 -48.56 11.94
CA LEU A 419 -18.27 -49.96 11.48
C LEU A 419 -19.46 -50.38 10.62
N GLU A 420 -20.68 -50.02 11.01
CA GLU A 420 -21.91 -50.32 10.26
C GLU A 420 -21.91 -49.70 8.86
N VAL A 421 -21.61 -48.39 8.77
CA VAL A 421 -21.59 -47.68 7.48
C VAL A 421 -20.52 -48.28 6.56
N ARG A 422 -19.32 -48.59 7.08
CA ARG A 422 -18.26 -49.23 6.28
C ARG A 422 -18.65 -50.63 5.81
N ALA A 423 -19.37 -51.40 6.61
CA ALA A 423 -19.87 -52.71 6.21
C ALA A 423 -20.92 -52.59 5.09
N GLU A 424 -21.84 -51.64 5.20
CA GLU A 424 -22.86 -51.34 4.19
C GLU A 424 -22.23 -50.85 2.87
N THR A 425 -21.22 -49.98 2.93
CA THR A 425 -20.51 -49.51 1.73
C THR A 425 -19.73 -50.62 1.04
N ASN A 426 -19.05 -51.48 1.80
CA ASN A 426 -18.35 -52.64 1.23
C ASN A 426 -19.32 -53.60 0.51
N HIS A 427 -20.56 -53.72 1.03
CA HIS A 427 -21.61 -54.49 0.38
C HIS A 427 -22.03 -53.86 -0.96
N GLN A 428 -22.19 -52.53 -1.00
CA GLN A 428 -22.53 -51.79 -2.24
C GLN A 428 -21.44 -51.88 -3.31
N ILE A 429 -20.16 -51.75 -2.93
CA ILE A 429 -19.02 -51.92 -3.84
C ILE A 429 -18.95 -53.35 -4.39
N GLY A 430 -19.26 -54.34 -3.54
CA GLY A 430 -19.36 -55.74 -3.93
C GLY A 430 -20.44 -56.03 -4.97
N ALA A 431 -21.47 -55.18 -5.04
CA ALA A 431 -22.57 -55.30 -6.01
C ALA A 431 -22.23 -54.73 -7.41
N ILE A 432 -21.14 -53.99 -7.57
CA ILE A 432 -20.72 -53.42 -8.86
C ILE A 432 -20.08 -54.52 -9.73
N PRO A 433 -20.60 -54.79 -10.95
CA PRO A 433 -20.03 -55.81 -11.82
C PRO A 433 -18.60 -55.47 -12.24
N LYS A 434 -17.64 -56.37 -11.93
CA LYS A 434 -16.23 -56.17 -12.32
C LYS A 434 -16.06 -56.30 -13.84
N PRO A 435 -15.31 -55.39 -14.49
CA PRO A 435 -15.10 -55.44 -15.94
C PRO A 435 -14.28 -56.68 -16.34
N GLN A 436 -14.73 -57.39 -17.37
CA GLN A 436 -14.01 -58.51 -17.97
C GLN A 436 -13.23 -58.04 -19.20
N LYS A 437 -12.01 -58.57 -19.38
CA LYS A 437 -11.18 -58.29 -20.56
C LYS A 437 -11.82 -58.90 -21.81
N SER A 438 -11.92 -58.10 -22.87
CA SER A 438 -12.50 -58.57 -24.13
C SER A 438 -11.52 -59.48 -24.87
N GLN A 439 -12.00 -60.61 -25.38
CA GLN A 439 -11.23 -61.47 -26.28
C GLN A 439 -11.44 -61.04 -27.74
N VAL A 440 -10.35 -60.74 -28.47
CA VAL A 440 -10.40 -60.33 -29.88
C VAL A 440 -9.82 -61.42 -30.77
N ASN A 441 -10.71 -62.12 -31.48
CA ASN A 441 -10.34 -63.13 -32.47
C ASN A 441 -10.18 -62.50 -33.87
N PRO A 442 -9.36 -63.10 -34.76
CA PRO A 442 -9.26 -62.69 -36.17
C PRO A 442 -10.60 -62.85 -36.91
N GLN A 443 -10.94 -61.93 -37.81
CA GLN A 443 -12.14 -61.97 -38.64
C GLN A 443 -11.80 -62.36 -40.09
N GLY A 444 -11.80 -63.67 -40.35
CA GLY A 444 -11.78 -64.23 -41.71
C GLY A 444 -10.48 -64.07 -42.50
N GLU A 445 -10.42 -64.73 -43.66
CA GLU A 445 -9.20 -64.93 -44.47
C GLU A 445 -8.61 -63.65 -45.10
N PHE A 446 -9.36 -62.54 -45.12
CA PHE A 446 -8.95 -61.27 -45.73
C PHE A 446 -8.55 -60.18 -44.72
N GLU A 447 -8.51 -60.50 -43.42
CA GLU A 447 -8.03 -59.55 -42.42
C GLU A 447 -6.51 -59.38 -42.48
N THR A 448 -6.08 -58.17 -42.86
CA THR A 448 -4.66 -57.81 -42.81
C THR A 448 -4.19 -57.62 -41.36
N LYS A 449 -2.90 -57.87 -41.12
CA LYS A 449 -2.25 -57.64 -39.81
C LYS A 449 -2.51 -56.24 -39.25
N SER A 450 -2.61 -55.22 -40.11
CA SER A 450 -2.93 -53.84 -39.74
C SER A 450 -4.35 -53.69 -39.21
N MET A 451 -5.33 -54.34 -39.86
CA MET A 451 -6.74 -54.31 -39.44
C MET A 451 -6.96 -55.03 -38.10
N TYR A 452 -6.35 -56.21 -37.91
CA TYR A 452 -6.39 -56.93 -36.63
C TYR A 452 -5.77 -56.12 -35.50
N GLN A 453 -4.59 -55.52 -35.74
CA GLN A 453 -3.91 -54.68 -34.74
C GLN A 453 -4.75 -53.45 -34.36
N LYS A 454 -5.49 -52.87 -35.31
CA LYS A 454 -6.39 -51.75 -35.06
C LYS A 454 -7.57 -52.16 -34.16
N ARG A 455 -8.22 -53.31 -34.41
CA ARG A 455 -9.29 -53.83 -33.52
C ARG A 455 -8.77 -54.19 -32.14
N LEU A 456 -7.58 -54.80 -32.07
CA LEU A 456 -6.95 -55.13 -30.78
C LEU A 456 -6.67 -53.87 -29.96
N ASN A 457 -6.16 -52.80 -30.61
CA ASN A 457 -5.92 -51.52 -29.96
C ASN A 457 -7.24 -50.84 -29.53
N GLN A 458 -8.30 -50.91 -30.36
CA GLN A 458 -9.62 -50.39 -30.01
C GLN A 458 -10.23 -51.12 -28.81
N SER A 459 -10.18 -52.46 -28.81
CA SER A 459 -10.67 -53.28 -27.69
C SER A 459 -9.89 -53.01 -26.40
N ARG A 460 -8.57 -52.80 -26.47
CA ARG A 460 -7.76 -52.39 -25.32
C ARG A 460 -8.16 -51.00 -24.80
N GLN A 461 -8.51 -50.08 -25.69
CA GLN A 461 -9.01 -48.76 -25.30
C GLN A 461 -10.39 -48.85 -24.64
N ASP A 462 -11.28 -49.72 -25.13
CA ASP A 462 -12.62 -49.88 -24.56
C ASP A 462 -12.59 -50.64 -23.22
N ASP A 463 -11.72 -51.65 -23.07
CA ASP A 463 -11.42 -52.29 -21.78
C ASP A 463 -10.89 -51.24 -20.78
N LYS A 464 -9.96 -50.38 -21.21
CA LYS A 464 -9.42 -49.29 -20.38
C LYS A 464 -10.50 -48.29 -19.97
N LYS A 465 -11.45 -47.96 -20.86
CA LYS A 465 -12.58 -47.07 -20.54
C LYS A 465 -13.53 -47.69 -19.51
N ARG A 466 -13.83 -48.99 -19.62
CA ARG A 466 -14.66 -49.71 -18.63
C ARG A 466 -13.98 -49.81 -17.27
N GLU A 467 -12.67 -50.07 -17.25
CA GLU A 467 -11.89 -50.03 -16.01
C GLU A 467 -11.92 -48.64 -15.35
N GLN A 468 -11.76 -47.59 -16.16
CA GLN A 468 -11.86 -46.20 -15.70
C GLN A 468 -13.28 -45.82 -15.25
N GLN A 469 -14.32 -46.48 -15.76
CA GLN A 469 -15.70 -46.25 -15.32
C GLN A 469 -15.97 -46.98 -14.00
N TYR A 470 -15.59 -48.25 -13.89
CA TYR A 470 -15.66 -49.03 -12.64
C TYR A 470 -14.94 -48.30 -11.50
N GLN A 471 -13.71 -47.84 -11.75
CA GLN A 471 -12.97 -47.09 -10.75
C GLN A 471 -13.67 -45.79 -10.34
N ARG A 472 -14.28 -45.07 -11.29
CA ARG A 472 -15.06 -43.85 -10.98
C ARG A 472 -16.29 -44.12 -10.12
N GLU A 473 -17.04 -45.19 -10.39
CA GLU A 473 -18.21 -45.56 -9.59
C GLU A 473 -17.82 -46.01 -8.17
N VAL A 474 -16.72 -46.76 -8.04
CA VAL A 474 -16.14 -47.11 -6.72
C VAL A 474 -15.67 -45.85 -5.98
N ASP A 475 -14.95 -44.94 -6.66
CA ASP A 475 -14.47 -43.70 -6.07
C ASP A 475 -15.64 -42.80 -5.64
N GLU A 476 -16.75 -42.76 -6.40
CA GLU A 476 -17.95 -42.00 -6.09
C GLU A 476 -18.64 -42.53 -4.82
N ILE A 477 -18.81 -43.85 -4.69
CA ILE A 477 -19.37 -44.48 -3.49
C ILE A 477 -18.45 -44.31 -2.27
N MET A 478 -17.13 -44.43 -2.46
CA MET A 478 -16.16 -44.21 -1.38
C MET A 478 -16.12 -42.75 -0.93
N SER A 479 -16.40 -41.79 -1.83
CA SER A 479 -16.32 -40.36 -1.53
C SER A 479 -17.41 -39.86 -0.56
N THR A 480 -18.46 -40.65 -0.31
CA THR A 480 -19.61 -40.24 0.51
C THR A 480 -19.62 -40.87 1.91
N ILE A 481 -18.71 -41.82 2.20
CA ILE A 481 -18.65 -42.55 3.48
C ILE A 481 -18.47 -41.60 4.66
N ASP A 482 -17.48 -40.72 4.57
CA ASP A 482 -17.13 -39.84 5.69
C ASP A 482 -18.29 -38.89 6.01
N SER A 483 -18.99 -38.39 4.99
CA SER A 483 -20.19 -37.54 5.15
C SER A 483 -21.38 -38.29 5.76
N GLU A 484 -21.58 -39.56 5.42
CA GLU A 484 -22.67 -40.38 5.98
C GLU A 484 -22.41 -40.75 7.45
N ILE A 485 -21.15 -41.09 7.80
CA ILE A 485 -20.74 -41.33 9.18
C ILE A 485 -20.97 -40.07 10.02
N GLU A 486 -20.56 -38.90 9.50
CA GLU A 486 -20.75 -37.61 10.16
C GLU A 486 -22.23 -37.32 10.43
N LEU A 487 -23.09 -37.50 9.42
CA LEU A 487 -24.54 -37.30 9.54
C LEU A 487 -25.20 -38.21 10.59
N ARG A 488 -24.85 -39.50 10.62
CA ARG A 488 -25.41 -40.47 11.58
C ARG A 488 -24.86 -40.29 13.00
N CYS A 489 -23.62 -39.82 13.14
CA CYS A 489 -22.97 -39.61 14.43
C CYS A 489 -23.30 -38.25 15.07
N GLN A 490 -23.84 -37.29 14.32
CA GLN A 490 -24.05 -35.91 14.76
C GLN A 490 -24.74 -35.82 16.14
N GLY A 491 -25.79 -36.61 16.39
CA GLY A 491 -26.51 -36.59 17.67
C GLY A 491 -25.67 -37.06 18.87
N TYR A 492 -24.78 -38.05 18.66
CA TYR A 492 -23.87 -38.52 19.69
C TYR A 492 -22.69 -37.57 19.89
N GLN A 493 -22.18 -36.98 18.81
CA GLN A 493 -21.13 -35.96 18.86
C GLN A 493 -21.59 -34.70 19.58
N ASP A 494 -22.82 -34.24 19.34
CA ASP A 494 -23.44 -33.14 20.08
C ASP A 494 -23.53 -33.46 21.58
N ALA A 495 -23.98 -34.67 21.93
CA ALA A 495 -24.08 -35.11 23.32
C ALA A 495 -22.72 -35.24 24.02
N LEU A 496 -21.70 -35.70 23.29
CA LEU A 496 -20.33 -35.80 23.78
C LEU A 496 -19.70 -34.42 23.99
N ALA A 497 -19.91 -33.50 23.04
CA ALA A 497 -19.46 -32.12 23.12
C ALA A 497 -20.07 -31.37 24.32
N LEU A 498 -21.24 -31.79 24.80
CA LEU A 498 -21.87 -31.25 26.00
C LEU A 498 -21.23 -31.74 27.29
N ILE A 499 -20.79 -33.01 27.32
CA ILE A 499 -20.10 -33.61 28.47
C ILE A 499 -18.67 -33.10 28.56
N ASN A 500 -17.97 -32.94 27.42
CA ASN A 500 -16.61 -32.43 27.35
C ASN A 500 -16.47 -30.92 27.58
N ARG A 501 -17.57 -30.20 27.87
CA ARG A 501 -17.48 -28.81 28.33
C ARG A 501 -16.89 -28.76 29.73
N ASP A 502 -16.25 -27.64 30.02
CA ASP A 502 -15.57 -27.44 31.29
C ASP A 502 -16.53 -27.62 32.49
N VAL A 503 -16.28 -28.62 33.32
CA VAL A 503 -17.09 -28.93 34.51
C VAL A 503 -16.57 -28.09 35.68
N VAL A 504 -17.46 -27.33 36.33
CA VAL A 504 -17.11 -26.56 37.53
C VAL A 504 -17.41 -27.39 38.77
N LEU A 505 -16.38 -27.72 39.54
CA LEU A 505 -16.50 -28.33 40.86
C LEU A 505 -16.41 -27.27 41.96
N ASP A 506 -17.05 -27.52 43.10
CA ASP A 506 -17.03 -26.66 44.28
C ASP A 506 -16.32 -27.32 45.49
N GLU A 507 -16.25 -26.60 46.62
CA GLU A 507 -15.61 -27.08 47.85
C GLU A 507 -16.21 -28.38 48.41
N THR A 508 -17.42 -28.77 48.01
CA THR A 508 -18.06 -30.00 48.48
C THR A 508 -17.47 -31.23 47.79
N ARG A 509 -16.80 -31.05 46.65
CA ARG A 509 -16.33 -32.15 45.77
C ARG A 509 -14.81 -32.25 45.67
N VAL A 510 -14.05 -31.27 46.16
CA VAL A 510 -12.57 -31.26 46.12
C VAL A 510 -11.95 -30.94 47.48
N VAL A 511 -10.68 -31.33 47.66
CA VAL A 511 -9.81 -31.06 48.81
C VAL A 511 -8.54 -30.39 48.32
N LEU A 512 -8.19 -29.25 48.93
CA LEU A 512 -6.93 -28.54 48.72
C LEU A 512 -6.03 -28.76 49.94
N ASP A 513 -4.90 -29.41 49.74
CA ASP A 513 -3.78 -29.42 50.67
C ASP A 513 -2.80 -28.32 50.24
N LEU A 514 -2.37 -27.46 51.15
CA LEU A 514 -1.47 -26.35 50.84
C LEU A 514 0.01 -26.72 51.01
N GLY A 515 0.33 -27.81 51.71
CA GLY A 515 1.72 -28.20 51.96
C GLY A 515 2.58 -27.11 52.62
N ARG A 516 3.82 -26.95 52.16
CA ARG A 516 4.79 -25.96 52.64
C ARG A 516 4.65 -24.63 51.89
N TYR A 517 4.94 -23.55 52.59
CA TYR A 517 4.94 -22.19 52.04
C TYR A 517 6.37 -21.68 51.88
N ASP A 518 6.70 -21.21 50.68
CA ASP A 518 7.94 -20.51 50.36
C ASP A 518 7.74 -19.00 50.55
N PRO A 519 8.36 -18.38 51.59
CA PRO A 519 8.22 -16.96 51.85
C PRO A 519 8.98 -16.06 50.87
N GLU A 520 10.03 -16.56 50.21
CA GLU A 520 10.80 -15.75 49.25
C GLU A 520 10.00 -15.51 47.97
N ASN A 521 9.36 -16.57 47.46
CA ASN A 521 8.55 -16.53 46.24
C ASN A 521 7.04 -16.28 46.50
N GLN A 522 6.65 -16.21 47.77
CA GLN A 522 5.27 -16.01 48.25
C GLN A 522 4.27 -17.01 47.68
N VAL A 523 4.62 -18.30 47.71
CA VAL A 523 3.88 -19.37 47.06
C VAL A 523 3.82 -20.61 47.95
N PHE A 524 2.68 -21.29 47.97
CA PHE A 524 2.58 -22.65 48.48
C PHE A 524 3.09 -23.61 47.41
N THR A 525 4.35 -24.03 47.48
CA THR A 525 5.03 -24.81 46.42
C THR A 525 4.48 -26.21 46.28
N ASP A 526 4.01 -26.78 47.39
CA ASP A 526 3.57 -28.18 47.49
C ASP A 526 2.04 -28.26 47.59
N ALA A 527 1.33 -27.22 47.12
CA ALA A 527 -0.12 -27.22 47.15
C ALA A 527 -0.65 -28.28 46.17
N ILE A 528 -1.49 -29.17 46.70
CA ILE A 528 -2.06 -30.32 46.00
C ILE A 528 -3.57 -30.20 46.03
N LEU A 529 -4.19 -30.37 44.87
CA LEU A 529 -5.65 -30.47 44.74
C LEU A 529 -6.05 -31.91 44.42
N SER A 530 -7.08 -32.42 45.09
CA SER A 530 -7.65 -33.76 44.88
C SER A 530 -9.18 -33.74 44.94
N ALA A 531 -9.87 -34.57 44.17
CA ALA A 531 -11.33 -34.78 44.27
C ALA A 531 -11.70 -35.73 45.43
N LYS A 532 -12.88 -35.54 46.02
CA LYS A 532 -13.34 -36.28 47.23
C LYS A 532 -13.88 -37.69 46.97
N ASP A 533 -14.54 -37.93 45.83
CA ASP A 533 -15.39 -39.13 45.62
C ASP A 533 -14.90 -40.14 44.58
N SER A 534 -13.68 -40.03 44.05
CA SER A 534 -13.20 -40.90 42.98
C SER A 534 -12.12 -41.90 43.46
N ARG A 535 -12.20 -43.16 42.99
CA ARG A 535 -11.15 -44.19 43.18
C ARG A 535 -9.93 -43.99 42.26
N GLN A 536 -9.96 -42.99 41.38
CA GLN A 536 -8.88 -42.56 40.50
C GLN A 536 -8.87 -41.03 40.44
N VAL A 537 -8.19 -40.39 41.37
CA VAL A 537 -8.04 -38.93 41.39
C VAL A 537 -6.60 -38.60 41.03
N GLN A 538 -6.42 -37.81 39.97
CA GLN A 538 -5.14 -37.17 39.70
C GLN A 538 -4.86 -36.11 40.77
N VAL A 539 -3.68 -36.24 41.38
CA VAL A 539 -3.06 -35.22 42.23
C VAL A 539 -2.60 -34.11 41.31
N PHE A 540 -3.09 -32.89 41.55
CA PHE A 540 -2.71 -31.72 40.76
C PHE A 540 -1.80 -30.80 41.60
N ASP A 541 -0.52 -30.76 41.26
CA ASP A 541 0.46 -29.84 41.84
C ASP A 541 0.14 -28.43 41.36
N CYS A 542 -0.40 -27.61 42.27
CA CYS A 542 -0.93 -26.28 41.97
C CYS A 542 -0.30 -25.20 42.83
N PRO A 543 0.97 -24.81 42.57
CA PRO A 543 1.61 -23.76 43.33
C PRO A 543 0.71 -22.53 43.45
N LEU A 544 0.33 -22.20 44.69
CA LEU A 544 -0.67 -21.18 44.95
C LEU A 544 0.00 -19.93 45.49
N LYS A 545 -0.04 -18.85 44.72
CA LYS A 545 0.59 -17.58 45.09
C LYS A 545 -0.29 -16.84 46.08
N VAL A 546 0.19 -16.70 47.30
CA VAL A 546 -0.52 -16.04 48.40
C VAL A 546 0.45 -15.09 49.08
N PRO A 547 0.14 -13.80 49.24
CA PRO A 547 1.06 -12.87 49.90
C PRO A 547 1.40 -13.31 51.32
N LEU A 548 2.64 -13.05 51.75
CA LEU A 548 3.14 -13.46 53.07
C LEU A 548 2.23 -12.99 54.23
N SER A 549 1.64 -11.80 54.10
CA SER A 549 0.71 -11.21 55.07
C SER A 549 -0.56 -12.04 55.29
N TYR A 550 -1.00 -12.80 54.29
CA TYR A 550 -2.22 -13.59 54.32
C TYR A 550 -1.96 -15.09 54.47
N ALA A 551 -0.76 -15.57 54.15
CA ALA A 551 -0.42 -17.00 54.09
C ALA A 551 -0.84 -17.79 55.34
N LYS A 552 -0.56 -17.29 56.55
CA LYS A 552 -0.90 -17.98 57.81
C LYS A 552 -2.41 -18.06 58.06
N GLN A 553 -3.14 -16.99 57.76
CA GLN A 553 -4.60 -16.93 57.95
C GLN A 553 -5.31 -17.74 56.88
N PHE A 554 -4.88 -17.61 55.63
CA PHE A 554 -5.38 -18.38 54.50
C PHE A 554 -5.21 -19.88 54.71
N LYS A 555 -4.04 -20.33 55.20
CA LYS A 555 -3.83 -21.74 55.57
C LYS A 555 -4.85 -22.22 56.60
N LYS A 556 -5.13 -21.41 57.61
CA LYS A 556 -6.15 -21.69 58.63
C LYS A 556 -7.57 -21.71 58.05
N SER A 557 -7.90 -20.85 57.09
CA SER A 557 -9.20 -20.84 56.39
C SER A 557 -9.41 -22.12 55.57
N VAL A 558 -8.36 -22.63 54.91
CA VAL A 558 -8.39 -23.92 54.21
C VAL A 558 -8.55 -25.08 55.21
N GLU A 559 -7.75 -25.11 56.29
CA GLU A 559 -7.82 -26.14 57.34
C GLU A 559 -9.18 -26.19 58.05
N ASN A 560 -9.84 -25.04 58.23
CA ASN A 560 -11.16 -24.94 58.85
C ASN A 560 -12.33 -25.14 57.86
N GLY A 561 -12.05 -25.34 56.57
CA GLY A 561 -13.08 -25.53 55.54
C GLY A 561 -13.91 -24.27 55.23
N THR A 562 -13.41 -23.07 55.54
CA THR A 562 -14.08 -21.80 55.23
C THR A 562 -13.63 -21.19 53.91
N ALA A 563 -12.59 -21.73 53.28
CA ALA A 563 -12.20 -21.37 51.92
C ALA A 563 -13.12 -22.09 50.90
N LYS A 564 -13.66 -21.33 49.95
CA LYS A 564 -14.35 -21.88 48.78
C LYS A 564 -13.36 -22.15 47.67
N ILE A 565 -13.53 -23.28 47.01
CA ILE A 565 -12.65 -23.69 45.92
C ILE A 565 -13.52 -23.97 44.72
N ARG A 566 -13.25 -23.30 43.61
CA ARG A 566 -13.89 -23.57 42.31
C ARG A 566 -12.85 -24.06 41.34
N VAL A 567 -13.09 -25.23 40.78
CA VAL A 567 -12.15 -25.91 39.88
C VAL A 567 -12.82 -26.12 38.55
N LYS A 568 -12.10 -25.82 37.48
CA LYS A 568 -12.55 -26.01 36.11
C LYS A 568 -11.84 -27.24 35.53
N VAL A 569 -12.61 -28.28 35.22
CA VAL A 569 -12.10 -29.59 34.77
C VAL A 569 -12.43 -29.81 33.29
N GLU A 570 -11.43 -30.22 32.51
CA GLU A 570 -11.60 -30.77 31.17
C GLU A 570 -11.55 -32.31 31.24
N LEU A 571 -12.44 -32.96 30.49
CA LEU A 571 -12.52 -34.42 30.45
C LEU A 571 -11.87 -34.92 29.16
N GLU A 572 -10.92 -35.84 29.28
CA GLU A 572 -10.30 -36.53 28.15
C GLU A 572 -10.91 -37.93 28.01
N VAL A 573 -11.80 -38.07 27.03
CA VAL A 573 -12.66 -39.25 26.87
C VAL A 573 -11.88 -40.47 26.40
N GLU A 574 -10.88 -40.28 25.55
CA GLU A 574 -10.11 -41.39 24.96
C GLU A 574 -9.30 -42.16 26.01
N ASN A 575 -8.72 -41.46 26.97
CA ASN A 575 -7.85 -42.03 27.99
C ASN A 575 -8.57 -42.29 29.33
N GLN A 576 -9.86 -41.94 29.44
CA GLN A 576 -10.64 -41.96 30.68
C GLN A 576 -9.97 -41.13 31.80
N THR A 577 -9.37 -40.01 31.41
CA THR A 577 -8.65 -39.08 32.29
C THR A 577 -9.38 -37.75 32.34
N SER A 578 -9.04 -36.94 33.33
CA SER A 578 -9.52 -35.57 33.43
C SER A 578 -8.39 -34.67 33.88
N ASP A 579 -8.29 -33.50 33.26
CA ASP A 579 -7.26 -32.51 33.55
C ASP A 579 -7.90 -31.24 34.12
N ILE A 580 -7.20 -30.60 35.06
CA ILE A 580 -7.66 -29.37 35.68
C ILE A 580 -7.12 -28.17 34.87
N LYS A 581 -8.01 -27.42 34.23
CA LYS A 581 -7.66 -26.24 33.41
C LYS A 581 -7.36 -25.00 34.24
N SER A 582 -8.12 -24.79 35.31
CA SER A 582 -7.92 -23.65 36.20
C SER A 582 -8.51 -23.88 37.57
N VAL A 583 -7.91 -23.22 38.56
CA VAL A 583 -8.35 -23.23 39.95
C VAL A 583 -8.53 -21.80 40.42
N LEU A 584 -9.68 -21.52 41.01
CA LEU A 584 -9.97 -20.30 41.74
C LEU A 584 -10.25 -20.65 43.19
N VAL A 585 -9.51 -20.04 44.11
CA VAL A 585 -9.69 -20.21 45.54
C VAL A 585 -10.14 -18.88 46.14
N GLU A 586 -11.20 -18.91 46.91
CA GLU A 586 -11.80 -17.75 47.56
C GLU A 586 -11.82 -17.96 49.07
N ASP A 587 -11.10 -17.12 49.81
CA ASP A 587 -11.14 -17.12 51.27
C ASP A 587 -12.32 -16.27 51.74
N LEU A 588 -13.39 -16.92 52.23
CA LEU A 588 -14.60 -16.22 52.71
C LEU A 588 -14.35 -15.40 53.98
N VAL A 589 -13.33 -15.74 54.76
CA VAL A 589 -13.03 -15.02 56.01
C VAL A 589 -12.44 -13.65 55.70
N GLN A 590 -11.66 -13.55 54.63
CA GLN A 590 -10.95 -12.33 54.23
C GLN A 590 -11.51 -11.70 52.95
N ASN A 591 -12.43 -12.37 52.25
CA ASN A 591 -12.94 -11.99 50.93
C ASN A 591 -11.81 -11.81 49.89
N LEU A 592 -10.83 -12.71 49.90
CA LEU A 592 -9.67 -12.70 49.01
C LEU A 592 -9.77 -13.80 47.97
N GLN A 593 -9.37 -13.52 46.73
CA GLN A 593 -9.36 -14.48 45.62
C GLN A 593 -7.93 -14.75 45.15
N PHE A 594 -7.61 -16.03 44.98
CA PHE A 594 -6.31 -16.52 44.52
C PHE A 594 -6.52 -17.46 43.33
N SER A 595 -5.71 -17.29 42.28
CA SER A 595 -5.74 -18.16 41.11
C SER A 595 -4.39 -18.81 40.86
N HIS A 596 -4.43 -19.94 40.18
CA HIS A 596 -3.21 -20.57 39.70
C HIS A 596 -2.65 -19.80 38.49
N PRO A 597 -1.37 -19.39 38.46
CA PRO A 597 -0.80 -18.65 37.33
C PRO A 597 -0.61 -19.56 36.10
N LEU A 598 -1.06 -19.10 34.94
CA LEU A 598 -0.83 -19.78 33.67
C LEU A 598 0.62 -19.58 33.17
N PRO A 599 1.23 -20.59 32.49
CA PRO A 599 2.55 -20.46 31.89
C PRO A 599 2.60 -19.35 30.84
N GLN A 600 3.70 -18.59 30.78
CA GLN A 600 3.93 -17.60 29.73
C GLN A 600 4.60 -18.23 28.52
N LEU A 601 4.09 -17.89 27.33
CA LEU A 601 4.72 -18.22 26.06
C LEU A 601 5.26 -16.94 25.41
N THR A 602 6.57 -16.93 25.12
CA THR A 602 7.21 -15.93 24.28
C THR A 602 7.59 -16.52 22.92
N VAL A 603 7.14 -15.92 21.81
CA VAL A 603 7.50 -16.34 20.45
C VAL A 603 8.22 -15.23 19.72
N LYS A 604 9.45 -15.50 19.27
CA LYS A 604 10.30 -14.61 18.46
C LYS A 604 10.53 -15.25 17.09
N SER A 605 10.80 -14.41 16.09
CA SER A 605 11.14 -14.92 14.76
C SER A 605 12.19 -14.10 14.03
N THR A 606 12.88 -14.78 13.12
CA THR A 606 13.81 -14.18 12.16
C THR A 606 13.35 -14.53 10.74
N PRO A 607 12.95 -13.55 9.91
CA PRO A 607 12.81 -12.13 10.23
C PRO A 607 11.55 -11.81 11.06
N SER A 608 11.61 -10.77 11.89
CA SER A 608 10.56 -10.35 12.83
C SER A 608 9.22 -9.99 12.18
N SER A 609 8.18 -9.73 12.98
CA SER A 609 6.83 -9.42 12.53
C SER A 609 6.17 -10.55 11.71
N ALA A 610 6.52 -11.81 12.00
CA ALA A 610 5.80 -12.97 11.50
C ALA A 610 4.49 -13.15 12.28
N ARG A 611 3.46 -13.71 11.64
CA ARG A 611 2.17 -14.02 12.26
C ARG A 611 2.32 -15.22 13.19
N VAL A 612 1.73 -15.12 14.37
CA VAL A 612 1.63 -16.20 15.36
C VAL A 612 0.20 -16.72 15.37
N ILE A 613 0.07 -18.03 15.14
CA ILE A 613 -1.20 -18.76 15.15
C ILE A 613 -1.06 -19.87 16.19
N ILE A 614 -2.00 -19.93 17.14
CA ILE A 614 -2.03 -20.96 18.18
C ILE A 614 -3.35 -21.72 18.04
N ASP A 615 -3.27 -23.05 17.91
CA ASP A 615 -4.40 -23.96 17.71
C ASP A 615 -5.35 -23.49 16.59
N GLY A 616 -4.76 -23.04 15.48
CA GLY A 616 -5.47 -22.56 14.29
C GLY A 616 -6.04 -21.14 14.39
N ARG A 617 -5.88 -20.44 15.51
CA ARG A 617 -6.35 -19.04 15.69
C ARG A 617 -5.20 -18.05 15.61
N TYR A 618 -5.39 -16.97 14.85
CA TYR A 618 -4.41 -15.88 14.79
C TYR A 618 -4.44 -15.06 16.08
N ILE A 619 -3.27 -14.90 16.70
CA ILE A 619 -3.14 -14.23 18.01
C ILE A 619 -2.38 -12.91 17.92
N GLY A 620 -1.38 -12.79 17.02
CA GLY A 620 -0.59 -11.57 16.91
C GLY A 620 0.64 -11.71 16.02
N LEU A 621 1.60 -10.78 16.17
CA LEU A 621 2.86 -10.75 15.45
C LEU A 621 4.04 -10.97 16.40
N THR A 622 5.13 -11.59 15.92
CA THR A 622 6.38 -11.73 16.70
C THR A 622 7.15 -10.39 16.82
N PRO A 623 7.79 -10.08 17.95
CA PRO A 623 7.79 -10.87 19.18
C PRO A 623 6.42 -10.81 19.88
N TYR A 624 5.91 -11.98 20.26
CA TYR A 624 4.64 -12.15 20.96
C TYR A 624 4.92 -12.69 22.37
N SER A 625 4.16 -12.23 23.37
CA SER A 625 4.18 -12.77 24.74
C SER A 625 2.74 -12.86 25.27
N GLY A 626 2.36 -13.99 25.86
CA GLY A 626 1.05 -14.16 26.50
C GLY A 626 0.92 -15.45 27.29
N SER A 627 -0.09 -15.49 28.17
CA SER A 627 -0.45 -16.68 28.94
C SER A 627 -1.16 -17.71 28.07
N LEU A 628 -0.89 -19.00 28.28
CA LEU A 628 -1.57 -20.09 27.59
C LEU A 628 -2.07 -21.16 28.58
N SER A 629 -3.10 -21.91 28.19
CA SER A 629 -3.57 -23.05 28.98
C SER A 629 -2.51 -24.17 29.04
N LEU A 630 -2.71 -25.10 29.96
CA LEU A 630 -1.89 -26.30 30.08
C LEU A 630 -2.24 -27.30 28.98
N GLY A 631 -1.35 -28.26 28.75
CA GLY A 631 -1.54 -29.31 27.75
C GLY A 631 -0.84 -29.01 26.43
N GLN A 632 -1.23 -29.75 25.39
CA GLN A 632 -0.60 -29.62 24.07
C GLN A 632 -1.18 -28.48 23.25
N HIS A 633 -0.28 -27.65 22.70
CA HIS A 633 -0.63 -26.54 21.82
C HIS A 633 0.17 -26.63 20.52
N GLN A 634 -0.50 -26.44 19.38
CA GLN A 634 0.15 -26.32 18.07
C GLN A 634 0.39 -24.86 17.76
N ILE A 635 1.66 -24.47 17.70
CA ILE A 635 2.08 -23.12 17.32
C ILE A 635 2.53 -23.14 15.86
N GLU A 636 1.90 -22.31 15.05
CA GLU A 636 2.36 -22.00 13.70
C GLU A 636 2.85 -20.55 13.64
N VAL A 637 4.07 -20.37 13.12
CA VAL A 637 4.60 -19.05 12.79
C VAL A 637 4.76 -18.97 11.28
N ASN A 638 4.15 -17.97 10.65
CA ASN A 638 4.24 -17.79 9.21
C ASN A 638 4.43 -16.33 8.81
N LYS A 639 5.01 -16.10 7.62
CA LYS A 639 5.25 -14.76 7.10
C LYS A 639 5.00 -14.73 5.61
N THR A 640 4.29 -13.71 5.13
CA THR A 640 3.97 -13.57 3.70
C THR A 640 4.89 -12.54 3.07
N TYR A 641 5.51 -12.90 1.96
CA TYR A 641 6.33 -12.03 1.12
C TYR A 641 5.68 -11.84 -0.25
N ARG A 642 5.80 -10.65 -0.80
CA ARG A 642 5.47 -10.39 -2.22
C ARG A 642 6.70 -10.73 -3.07
N VAL A 643 6.51 -11.57 -4.07
CA VAL A 643 7.54 -12.01 -5.03
C VAL A 643 7.06 -11.74 -6.46
N ASN A 644 7.95 -11.83 -7.45
CA ASN A 644 7.61 -11.44 -8.84
C ASN A 644 6.40 -12.19 -9.42
N ASN A 645 6.13 -13.42 -8.95
CA ASN A 645 5.02 -14.27 -9.43
C ASN A 645 3.93 -14.53 -8.37
N GLY A 646 3.68 -13.57 -7.46
CA GLY A 646 2.60 -13.66 -6.48
C GLY A 646 3.11 -13.54 -5.05
N TYR A 647 2.77 -14.51 -4.22
CA TYR A 647 3.11 -14.51 -2.80
C TYR A 647 3.90 -15.75 -2.42
N TYR A 648 4.89 -15.57 -1.56
CA TYR A 648 5.66 -16.64 -0.93
C TYR A 648 5.37 -16.62 0.57
N GLN A 649 4.86 -17.72 1.13
CA GLN A 649 4.45 -17.78 2.53
C GLN A 649 5.08 -19.00 3.24
N PRO A 650 6.33 -18.91 3.68
CA PRO A 650 6.91 -19.93 4.54
C PRO A 650 6.19 -19.96 5.90
N SER A 651 6.01 -21.16 6.42
CA SER A 651 5.50 -21.42 7.76
C SER A 651 6.35 -22.48 8.45
N LYS A 652 6.38 -22.42 9.79
CA LYS A 652 6.95 -23.46 10.64
C LYS A 652 5.98 -23.78 11.75
N LYS A 653 5.69 -25.06 11.92
CA LYS A 653 4.83 -25.58 12.98
C LYS A 653 5.67 -26.22 14.08
N LYS A 654 5.28 -26.02 15.33
CA LYS A 654 5.87 -26.69 16.49
C LYS A 654 4.76 -27.02 17.47
N THR A 655 4.68 -28.28 17.88
CA THR A 655 3.84 -28.69 19.01
C THR A 655 4.66 -28.48 20.28
N ILE A 656 4.05 -27.83 21.26
CA ILE A 656 4.59 -27.71 22.61
C ILE A 656 3.62 -28.34 23.59
N THR A 657 4.14 -28.91 24.66
CA THR A 657 3.34 -29.31 25.83
C THR A 657 3.66 -28.30 26.92
N LEU A 658 2.65 -27.64 27.46
CA LEU A 658 2.78 -26.73 28.58
C LEU A 658 2.39 -27.44 29.87
N GLU A 659 3.34 -27.44 30.80
CA GLU A 659 3.21 -27.99 32.14
C GLU A 659 3.34 -26.85 33.16
N HIS A 660 2.97 -27.13 34.40
CA HIS A 660 3.00 -26.15 35.48
C HIS A 660 4.39 -25.55 35.71
N GLY A 661 4.46 -24.24 35.91
CA GLY A 661 5.67 -23.54 36.33
C GLY A 661 6.75 -23.34 35.26
N VAL A 662 6.45 -23.58 33.97
CA VAL A 662 7.41 -23.43 32.87
C VAL A 662 7.01 -22.28 31.94
N ASP A 663 7.75 -21.18 32.01
CA ASP A 663 7.71 -20.15 30.96
C ASP A 663 8.53 -20.63 29.76
N LEU A 664 7.94 -20.56 28.56
CA LEU A 664 8.54 -21.09 27.35
C LEU A 664 8.92 -19.97 26.38
N SER A 665 10.13 -20.03 25.82
CA SER A 665 10.55 -19.14 24.74
C SER A 665 10.84 -19.93 23.47
N LEU A 666 10.27 -19.48 22.35
CA LEU A 666 10.46 -20.08 21.03
C LEU A 666 11.09 -19.07 20.07
N ASP A 667 12.26 -19.42 19.55
CA ASP A 667 12.90 -18.70 18.45
C ASP A 667 12.66 -19.46 17.13
N VAL A 668 12.03 -18.79 16.16
CA VAL A 668 11.65 -19.38 14.88
C VAL A 668 12.35 -18.69 13.70
N GLU A 669 13.21 -19.44 13.01
CA GLU A 669 13.77 -18.99 11.73
C GLU A 669 12.86 -19.40 10.57
N LEU A 670 12.50 -18.42 9.74
CA LEU A 670 11.73 -18.60 8.51
C LEU A 670 12.60 -18.28 7.29
N PRO A 671 12.54 -19.10 6.22
CA PRO A 671 13.18 -18.78 4.95
C PRO A 671 12.73 -17.41 4.41
N GLN A 672 13.63 -16.72 3.73
CA GLN A 672 13.39 -15.44 3.08
C GLN A 672 13.52 -15.59 1.57
N PRO A 673 12.78 -14.82 0.75
CA PRO A 673 13.02 -14.76 -0.69
C PRO A 673 14.50 -14.48 -1.00
N ALA A 674 14.97 -15.05 -2.11
CA ALA A 674 16.31 -14.83 -2.63
C ALA A 674 16.25 -13.92 -3.85
N ALA A 675 17.28 -13.09 -4.03
CA ALA A 675 17.39 -12.23 -5.20
C ALA A 675 18.19 -12.94 -6.31
N LEU A 676 17.69 -12.86 -7.54
CA LEU A 676 18.33 -13.35 -8.75
C LEU A 676 18.47 -12.20 -9.76
N GLY A 677 19.70 -11.73 -9.96
CA GLY A 677 20.08 -10.84 -11.05
C GLY A 677 20.45 -11.65 -12.30
N VAL A 678 19.99 -11.19 -13.47
CA VAL A 678 20.35 -11.76 -14.78
C VAL A 678 20.79 -10.63 -15.70
N VAL A 679 22.02 -10.71 -16.20
CA VAL A 679 22.62 -9.70 -17.09
C VAL A 679 23.18 -10.35 -18.35
N SER A 680 23.24 -9.59 -19.44
CA SER A 680 23.90 -10.05 -20.67
C SER A 680 24.61 -8.93 -21.43
N ASP A 681 25.60 -9.33 -22.23
CA ASP A 681 26.21 -8.52 -23.29
C ASP A 681 25.89 -9.18 -24.66
N PRO A 682 25.12 -8.51 -25.54
CA PRO A 682 24.52 -7.19 -25.37
C PRO A 682 23.35 -7.22 -24.37
N SER A 683 23.01 -6.07 -23.77
CA SER A 683 21.81 -5.94 -22.92
C SER A 683 20.52 -5.92 -23.76
N GLY A 684 19.36 -6.14 -23.13
CA GLY A 684 18.04 -6.17 -23.77
C GLY A 684 17.60 -7.55 -24.27
N LEU A 685 18.37 -8.61 -24.01
CA LEU A 685 18.02 -9.98 -24.42
C LEU A 685 16.92 -10.55 -23.52
N ALA A 686 15.91 -11.18 -24.11
CA ALA A 686 14.80 -11.76 -23.36
C ALA A 686 15.27 -12.93 -22.48
N VAL A 687 14.92 -12.89 -21.19
CA VAL A 687 15.28 -13.87 -20.15
C VAL A 687 14.15 -14.87 -19.95
N ARG A 688 14.52 -16.15 -19.87
CA ARG A 688 13.66 -17.27 -19.50
C ARG A 688 14.02 -17.81 -18.12
N ILE A 689 13.02 -18.05 -17.28
CA ILE A 689 13.15 -18.79 -16.02
C ILE A 689 12.23 -20.01 -16.11
N ASN A 690 12.78 -21.21 -15.91
CA ASN A 690 12.04 -22.48 -16.03
C ASN A 690 11.19 -22.52 -17.30
N ASP A 691 11.83 -22.14 -18.42
CA ASP A 691 11.25 -22.10 -19.77
C ASP A 691 10.15 -21.05 -20.03
N LYS A 692 9.83 -20.18 -19.06
CA LYS A 692 8.90 -19.05 -19.23
C LYS A 692 9.64 -17.75 -19.46
N ASN A 693 9.19 -16.93 -20.41
CA ASN A 693 9.72 -15.56 -20.60
C ASN A 693 9.29 -14.67 -19.44
N ILE A 694 10.26 -14.09 -18.74
CA ILE A 694 10.02 -13.25 -17.55
C ILE A 694 10.32 -11.77 -17.83
N GLY A 695 11.24 -11.46 -18.75
CA GLY A 695 11.61 -10.08 -19.04
C GLY A 695 12.80 -10.01 -19.99
N GLN A 696 13.56 -8.92 -19.94
CA GLN A 696 14.79 -8.74 -20.71
C GLN A 696 15.93 -8.35 -19.75
N THR A 697 17.16 -8.76 -20.06
CA THR A 697 18.35 -8.35 -19.33
C THR A 697 18.58 -6.84 -19.48
N PRO A 698 19.10 -6.14 -18.47
CA PRO A 698 19.25 -6.56 -17.07
C PRO A 698 17.89 -6.84 -16.40
N LEU A 699 17.79 -7.95 -15.67
CA LEU A 699 16.57 -8.37 -14.96
C LEU A 699 16.92 -8.73 -13.51
N THR A 700 16.15 -8.27 -12.53
CA THR A 700 16.24 -8.73 -11.14
C THR A 700 14.92 -9.34 -10.70
N LEU A 701 14.96 -10.52 -10.08
CA LEU A 701 13.80 -11.24 -9.59
C LEU A 701 13.98 -11.55 -8.10
N SER A 702 12.93 -11.33 -7.32
CA SER A 702 12.77 -11.89 -5.98
C SER A 702 11.95 -13.17 -6.11
N LEU A 703 12.56 -14.30 -5.77
CA LEU A 703 11.99 -15.63 -5.94
C LEU A 703 12.10 -16.44 -4.64
N PRO A 704 11.21 -17.41 -4.40
CA PRO A 704 11.40 -18.41 -3.36
C PRO A 704 12.78 -19.08 -3.46
N PRO A 705 13.40 -19.49 -2.34
CA PRO A 705 14.62 -20.30 -2.38
C PRO A 705 14.33 -21.66 -3.04
N ASP A 706 14.83 -21.85 -4.25
CA ASP A 706 14.66 -23.07 -5.06
C ASP A 706 15.71 -23.12 -6.19
N SER A 707 15.73 -24.21 -6.94
CA SER A 707 16.50 -24.36 -8.18
C SER A 707 15.77 -23.75 -9.36
N TYR A 708 16.43 -22.84 -10.07
CA TYR A 708 15.90 -22.20 -11.27
C TYR A 708 16.80 -22.41 -12.47
N ARG A 709 16.20 -22.76 -13.60
CA ARG A 709 16.87 -22.79 -14.91
C ARG A 709 16.74 -21.42 -15.58
N VAL A 710 17.84 -20.68 -15.65
CA VAL A 710 17.93 -19.35 -16.24
C VAL A 710 18.49 -19.45 -17.65
N GLY A 711 17.86 -18.87 -18.65
CA GLY A 711 18.37 -18.84 -20.03
C GLY A 711 18.00 -17.57 -20.76
N LEU A 712 18.55 -17.40 -21.96
CA LEU A 712 18.16 -16.34 -22.89
C LEU A 712 17.31 -16.92 -24.02
N SER A 713 16.33 -16.17 -24.49
CA SER A 713 15.53 -16.52 -25.67
C SER A 713 16.35 -16.42 -26.95
N ARG A 714 16.03 -17.28 -27.94
CA ARG A 714 16.69 -17.25 -29.25
C ARG A 714 16.30 -15.99 -30.01
N ILE A 715 17.30 -15.23 -30.50
CA ILE A 715 17.11 -14.06 -31.37
C ILE A 715 17.81 -14.30 -32.71
N LYS A 716 17.18 -13.85 -33.80
CA LYS A 716 17.70 -13.95 -35.17
C LYS A 716 18.91 -12.99 -35.33
N GLY A 717 20.09 -13.53 -35.63
CA GLY A 717 21.32 -12.75 -35.84
C GLY A 717 22.45 -12.96 -34.82
N LEU A 718 22.23 -13.76 -33.77
CA LEU A 718 23.31 -14.22 -32.88
C LEU A 718 24.05 -15.40 -33.54
N GLU A 719 25.39 -15.40 -33.49
CA GLU A 719 26.19 -16.51 -34.04
C GLU A 719 26.09 -17.78 -33.19
N THR A 720 25.94 -17.62 -31.87
CA THR A 720 25.82 -18.71 -30.90
C THR A 720 24.78 -18.36 -29.83
N HIS A 721 23.92 -19.31 -29.46
CA HIS A 721 23.02 -19.14 -28.31
C HIS A 721 23.69 -19.65 -27.03
N PRO A 722 23.74 -18.86 -25.95
CA PRO A 722 24.27 -19.34 -24.69
C PRO A 722 23.35 -20.40 -24.07
N GLU A 723 23.95 -21.45 -23.51
CA GLU A 723 23.22 -22.49 -22.79
C GLU A 723 22.56 -21.93 -21.52
N SER A 724 21.41 -22.50 -21.16
CA SER A 724 20.76 -22.19 -19.88
C SER A 724 21.64 -22.59 -18.69
N LYS A 725 21.72 -21.74 -17.66
CA LYS A 725 22.42 -22.00 -16.41
C LYS A 725 21.40 -22.36 -15.31
N THR A 726 21.65 -23.43 -14.58
CA THR A 726 20.88 -23.75 -13.36
C THR A 726 21.49 -23.02 -12.17
N VAL A 727 20.68 -22.27 -11.43
CA VAL A 727 21.09 -21.53 -10.23
C VAL A 727 20.28 -22.02 -9.03
N MET A 728 20.97 -22.35 -7.94
CA MET A 728 20.36 -22.68 -6.66
C MET A 728 20.23 -21.40 -5.84
N LEU A 729 19.00 -20.93 -5.63
CA LEU A 729 18.75 -19.76 -4.81
C LEU A 729 18.68 -20.15 -3.34
N VAL A 730 19.57 -19.55 -2.54
CA VAL A 730 19.62 -19.76 -1.09
C VAL A 730 18.88 -18.65 -0.38
N SER A 731 18.10 -18.99 0.66
CA SER A 731 17.34 -18.06 1.48
C SER A 731 18.14 -16.82 1.88
N GLY A 732 17.62 -15.64 1.53
CA GLY A 732 18.22 -14.33 1.85
C GLY A 732 19.56 -14.03 1.17
N LYS A 733 20.00 -14.84 0.18
CA LYS A 733 21.22 -14.58 -0.60
C LYS A 733 20.90 -13.94 -1.95
N GLU A 734 21.81 -13.10 -2.40
CA GLU A 734 21.83 -12.54 -3.75
C GLU A 734 22.60 -13.47 -4.69
N ASN A 735 22.09 -13.66 -5.90
CA ASN A 735 22.69 -14.50 -6.94
C ASN A 735 22.72 -13.72 -8.25
N LEU A 736 23.83 -13.78 -8.98
CA LEU A 736 23.98 -13.11 -10.27
C LEU A 736 24.31 -14.15 -11.36
N VAL A 737 23.55 -14.12 -12.44
CA VAL A 737 23.76 -14.94 -13.63
C VAL A 737 24.11 -14.02 -14.80
N GLU A 738 25.35 -14.12 -15.26
CA GLU A 738 25.86 -13.37 -16.41
C GLU A 738 25.89 -14.23 -17.68
N PHE A 739 25.41 -13.68 -18.80
CA PHE A 739 25.51 -14.28 -20.13
C PHE A 739 26.36 -13.41 -21.05
N LYS A 740 27.44 -13.98 -21.58
CA LYS A 740 28.24 -13.35 -22.64
C LYS A 740 27.87 -13.99 -23.97
N VAL A 741 27.49 -13.19 -24.96
CA VAL A 741 27.07 -13.67 -26.28
C VAL A 741 28.01 -13.12 -27.34
N ASN A 742 28.39 -13.94 -28.31
CA ASN A 742 29.15 -13.49 -29.47
C ASN A 742 28.21 -12.93 -30.55
N TYR A 743 28.42 -11.69 -30.99
CA TYR A 743 27.56 -11.01 -31.96
C TYR A 743 28.32 -9.98 -32.80
N ASP A 744 27.90 -9.82 -34.06
CA ASP A 744 28.39 -8.77 -34.95
C ASP A 744 27.70 -7.44 -34.63
N ARG A 745 28.46 -6.52 -34.01
CA ARG A 745 27.98 -5.18 -33.63
C ARG A 745 27.45 -4.36 -34.81
N THR A 746 27.89 -4.63 -36.04
CA THR A 746 27.46 -3.88 -37.23
C THR A 746 26.13 -4.36 -37.80
N LYS A 747 25.73 -5.60 -37.51
CA LYS A 747 24.49 -6.22 -38.01
C LYS A 747 23.35 -6.20 -37.00
N PHE A 748 23.66 -5.99 -35.72
CA PHE A 748 22.64 -5.87 -34.66
C PHE A 748 22.10 -4.44 -34.60
N LYS A 749 20.94 -4.19 -35.22
CA LYS A 749 20.15 -2.96 -34.95
C LYS A 749 19.52 -3.07 -33.56
N ILE A 750 20.20 -2.52 -32.56
CA ILE A 750 19.69 -2.45 -31.18
C ILE A 750 18.61 -1.36 -31.12
N VAL A 751 17.46 -1.69 -30.54
CA VAL A 751 16.22 -0.90 -30.60
C VAL A 751 16.33 0.47 -29.88
N ASN A 752 17.40 0.76 -29.15
CA ASN A 752 17.59 2.07 -28.50
C ASN A 752 19.07 2.43 -28.27
N GLN A 753 19.69 3.16 -29.20
CA GLN A 753 21.01 3.79 -28.99
C GLN A 753 21.02 4.67 -27.72
N LYS A 754 19.92 5.39 -27.48
CA LYS A 754 19.72 6.25 -26.31
C LYS A 754 19.76 5.51 -24.96
N LEU A 755 19.46 4.21 -24.93
CA LEU A 755 19.63 3.39 -23.71
C LEU A 755 21.09 3.01 -23.49
N ILE A 756 21.82 2.68 -24.56
CA ILE A 756 23.25 2.37 -24.48
C ILE A 756 23.99 3.61 -23.97
N ASP A 757 23.75 4.78 -24.57
CA ASP A 757 24.38 6.04 -24.16
C ASP A 757 24.02 6.43 -22.70
N LEU A 758 22.82 6.05 -22.22
CA LEU A 758 22.39 6.33 -20.85
C LEU A 758 23.16 5.49 -19.81
N TYR A 759 23.46 4.23 -20.15
CA TYR A 759 24.08 3.26 -19.24
C TYR A 759 25.59 3.07 -19.47
N GLU A 760 26.14 3.61 -20.56
CA GLU A 760 27.57 3.65 -20.81
C GLU A 760 28.27 4.47 -19.69
N GLY A 761 29.24 3.85 -19.02
CA GLY A 761 29.91 4.43 -17.86
C GLY A 761 29.15 4.33 -16.53
N MET A 762 28.03 3.60 -16.46
CA MET A 762 27.33 3.26 -15.21
C MET A 762 27.58 1.82 -14.77
N VAL A 763 27.47 1.59 -13.47
CA VAL A 763 27.58 0.29 -12.79
C VAL A 763 26.21 -0.09 -12.24
N MET A 764 25.80 -1.33 -12.44
CA MET A 764 24.58 -1.87 -11.83
C MET A 764 24.83 -2.12 -10.34
N VAL A 765 24.02 -1.49 -9.48
CA VAL A 765 24.01 -1.69 -8.04
C VAL A 765 22.82 -2.59 -7.70
N PRO A 766 23.05 -3.82 -7.18
CA PRO A 766 21.98 -4.76 -6.90
C PRO A 766 21.10 -4.31 -5.74
N SER A 767 19.80 -4.64 -5.84
CA SER A 767 18.75 -4.36 -4.87
C SER A 767 19.01 -5.04 -3.51
N PRO A 768 19.12 -4.29 -2.40
CA PRO A 768 18.77 -4.83 -1.10
C PRO A 768 17.24 -5.01 -1.02
N SER A 769 16.75 -5.87 -0.13
CA SER A 769 15.32 -6.09 0.12
C SER A 769 14.49 -4.84 0.46
N SER A 770 15.11 -3.66 0.59
CA SER A 770 14.50 -2.35 0.87
C SER A 770 14.70 -1.27 -0.21
N ILE A 771 15.47 -1.51 -1.29
CA ILE A 771 15.71 -0.54 -2.39
C ILE A 771 15.75 -1.29 -3.72
N SER A 772 15.04 -0.86 -4.75
CA SER A 772 15.11 -1.47 -6.09
C SER A 772 16.51 -1.35 -6.70
N SER A 773 16.95 -2.32 -7.51
CA SER A 773 18.23 -2.24 -8.24
C SER A 773 18.27 -0.97 -9.10
N PHE A 774 19.44 -0.35 -9.19
CA PHE A 774 19.63 0.88 -9.96
C PHE A 774 21.01 0.90 -10.62
N TYR A 775 21.17 1.74 -11.63
CA TYR A 775 22.48 2.04 -12.21
C TYR A 775 23.05 3.29 -11.56
N MET A 776 24.34 3.32 -11.27
CA MET A 776 25.06 4.47 -10.72
C MET A 776 26.29 4.78 -11.59
N ASP A 777 26.58 6.05 -11.83
CA ASP A 777 27.78 6.44 -12.56
C ASP A 777 29.04 5.86 -11.87
N LYS A 778 29.92 5.29 -12.68
CA LYS A 778 31.17 4.65 -12.22
C LYS A 778 32.07 5.62 -11.46
N TYR A 779 32.01 6.89 -11.83
CA TYR A 779 32.82 8.00 -11.33
C TYR A 779 31.94 9.19 -10.94
N GLU A 780 32.50 10.12 -10.18
CA GLU A 780 31.95 11.48 -9.99
C GLU A 780 31.83 12.20 -11.34
N VAL A 781 30.85 13.12 -11.47
CA VAL A 781 30.70 13.91 -12.70
C VAL A 781 31.93 14.80 -12.90
N THR A 782 32.55 14.70 -14.07
CA THR A 782 33.79 15.40 -14.40
C THR A 782 33.53 16.82 -14.95
N ASN A 783 34.55 17.68 -14.90
CA ASN A 783 34.49 18.99 -15.54
C ASN A 783 34.25 18.91 -17.06
N ALA A 784 34.75 17.87 -17.74
CA ALA A 784 34.48 17.64 -19.16
C ALA A 784 32.98 17.43 -19.42
N GLN A 785 32.36 16.52 -18.67
CA GLN A 785 30.93 16.25 -18.76
C GLN A 785 30.07 17.47 -18.39
N TYR A 786 30.45 18.19 -17.34
CA TYR A 786 29.73 19.40 -16.93
C TYR A 786 29.83 20.53 -17.96
N ARG A 787 30.94 20.61 -18.71
CA ARG A 787 31.13 21.58 -19.81
C ARG A 787 30.15 21.33 -20.96
N GLU A 788 29.88 20.07 -21.29
CA GLU A 788 28.87 19.70 -22.30
C GLU A 788 27.48 20.17 -21.87
N PHE A 789 27.13 20.01 -20.59
CA PHE A 789 25.87 20.51 -20.03
C PHE A 789 25.74 22.04 -20.14
N ILE A 790 26.80 22.79 -19.79
CA ILE A 790 26.83 24.26 -19.93
C ILE A 790 26.62 24.66 -21.40
N GLN A 791 27.35 24.04 -22.32
CA GLN A 791 27.26 24.32 -23.75
C GLN A 791 25.87 24.01 -24.32
N ALA A 792 25.24 22.91 -23.88
CA ALA A 792 23.94 22.48 -24.37
C ALA A 792 22.77 23.30 -23.83
N THR A 793 22.88 23.86 -22.62
CA THR A 793 21.74 24.46 -21.91
C THR A 793 21.88 25.95 -21.60
N GLY A 794 23.10 26.50 -21.71
CA GLY A 794 23.42 27.84 -21.22
C GLY A 794 23.41 27.94 -19.69
N HIS A 795 23.48 26.81 -18.98
CA HIS A 795 23.56 26.81 -17.52
C HIS A 795 24.82 27.53 -17.05
N ARG A 796 24.75 28.19 -15.88
CA ARG A 796 25.86 28.96 -15.32
C ARG A 796 27.08 28.07 -15.02
N GLU A 797 28.26 28.66 -15.12
CA GLU A 797 29.51 28.01 -14.73
C GLU A 797 29.62 27.84 -13.19
N PRO A 798 30.28 26.78 -12.70
CA PRO A 798 30.61 26.61 -11.28
C PRO A 798 31.49 27.74 -10.72
N ILE A 799 31.43 28.00 -9.41
CA ILE A 799 32.13 29.16 -8.80
C ILE A 799 33.66 29.14 -9.03
N TYR A 800 34.26 27.96 -9.18
CA TYR A 800 35.72 27.81 -9.30
C TYR A 800 36.16 27.39 -10.70
N TRP A 801 35.33 27.63 -11.72
CA TRP A 801 35.56 27.18 -13.09
C TRP A 801 36.82 27.78 -13.74
N ASP A 802 37.20 29.00 -13.35
CA ASP A 802 38.41 29.68 -13.84
C ASP A 802 39.69 29.31 -13.08
N ASN A 803 39.60 28.48 -12.04
CA ASN A 803 40.74 28.11 -11.23
C ASN A 803 41.38 26.80 -11.73
N SER A 804 42.62 26.89 -12.22
CA SER A 804 43.41 25.76 -12.75
C SER A 804 43.61 24.59 -11.78
N LYS A 805 43.39 24.81 -10.48
CA LYS A 805 43.42 23.76 -9.44
C LYS A 805 42.19 22.84 -9.49
N TYR A 806 41.07 23.31 -10.04
CA TYR A 806 39.74 22.68 -9.92
C TYR A 806 39.03 22.43 -11.26
N ASN A 807 39.58 22.87 -12.39
CA ASN A 807 38.88 22.89 -13.68
C ASN A 807 39.42 21.91 -14.74
N GLN A 808 40.33 21.00 -14.37
CA GLN A 808 40.90 20.05 -15.32
C GLN A 808 39.83 19.04 -15.77
N SER A 809 39.87 18.62 -17.04
CA SER A 809 38.81 17.84 -17.69
C SER A 809 38.39 16.58 -16.94
N ASN A 810 39.34 15.81 -16.40
CA ASN A 810 39.06 14.53 -15.73
C ASN A 810 38.93 14.66 -14.21
N GLN A 811 39.02 15.87 -13.64
CA GLN A 811 38.71 16.10 -12.23
C GLN A 811 37.19 16.12 -12.03
N PRO A 812 36.68 15.72 -10.84
CA PRO A 812 35.29 15.93 -10.51
C PRO A 812 34.97 17.44 -10.52
N VAL A 813 33.76 17.77 -10.98
CA VAL A 813 33.26 19.14 -10.89
C VAL A 813 33.06 19.54 -9.43
N VAL A 814 33.51 20.75 -9.08
CA VAL A 814 33.34 21.34 -7.74
C VAL A 814 32.77 22.75 -7.83
N GLY A 815 32.31 23.31 -6.71
CA GLY A 815 31.68 24.64 -6.70
C GLY A 815 30.26 24.63 -7.28
N VAL A 816 29.60 23.48 -7.24
CA VAL A 816 28.22 23.26 -7.69
C VAL A 816 27.28 23.12 -6.50
N SER A 817 26.08 23.68 -6.64
CA SER A 817 25.03 23.57 -5.64
C SER A 817 24.24 22.29 -5.84
N TRP A 818 23.42 21.92 -4.86
CA TRP A 818 22.51 20.78 -5.01
C TRP A 818 21.57 20.99 -6.21
N ASN A 819 21.10 22.22 -6.42
CA ASN A 819 20.26 22.58 -7.57
C ASN A 819 21.00 22.42 -8.92
N ASP A 820 22.30 22.73 -8.96
CA ASP A 820 23.12 22.54 -10.15
C ASP A 820 23.31 21.05 -10.48
N ALA A 821 23.53 20.23 -9.45
CA ALA A 821 23.65 18.78 -9.58
C ALA A 821 22.35 18.14 -10.10
N VAL A 822 21.19 18.55 -9.55
CA VAL A 822 19.87 18.09 -10.02
C VAL A 822 19.59 18.52 -11.45
N ALA A 823 19.92 19.76 -11.82
CA ALA A 823 19.73 20.26 -13.18
C ALA A 823 20.56 19.46 -14.20
N TYR A 824 21.83 19.22 -13.91
CA TYR A 824 22.68 18.35 -14.72
C TYR A 824 22.11 16.94 -14.83
N ALA A 825 21.73 16.33 -13.70
CA ALA A 825 21.24 14.96 -13.68
C ALA A 825 19.98 14.82 -14.56
N LYS A 826 19.03 15.76 -14.43
CA LYS A 826 17.82 15.81 -15.25
C LYS A 826 18.12 15.99 -16.74
N TRP A 827 19.05 16.88 -17.09
CA TRP A 827 19.48 17.07 -18.48
C TRP A 827 20.07 15.78 -19.07
N SER A 828 20.87 15.05 -18.30
CA SER A 828 21.45 13.76 -18.70
C SER A 828 20.45 12.58 -18.70
N GLY A 829 19.17 12.81 -18.39
CA GLY A 829 18.16 11.75 -18.30
C GLY A 829 18.28 10.87 -17.05
N LYS A 830 19.00 11.34 -16.02
CA LYS A 830 19.31 10.65 -14.77
C LYS A 830 18.75 11.44 -13.56
N ARG A 831 19.09 11.01 -12.35
CA ARG A 831 18.87 11.75 -11.08
C ARG A 831 20.11 11.62 -10.19
N ILE A 832 20.30 12.48 -9.21
CA ILE A 832 21.33 12.23 -8.17
C ILE A 832 20.85 11.11 -7.21
N PRO A 833 21.74 10.36 -6.54
CA PRO A 833 21.36 9.24 -5.66
C PRO A 833 20.59 9.71 -4.41
N THR A 834 19.75 8.86 -3.86
CA THR A 834 19.32 8.99 -2.46
C THR A 834 20.49 8.63 -1.53
N GLU A 835 20.44 9.10 -0.29
CA GLU A 835 21.43 8.82 0.75
C GLU A 835 21.57 7.31 0.97
N LYS A 836 20.45 6.59 0.99
CA LYS A 836 20.41 5.13 1.13
C LYS A 836 21.04 4.42 -0.06
N GLU A 837 20.74 4.86 -1.28
CA GLU A 837 21.35 4.31 -2.50
C GLU A 837 22.86 4.55 -2.52
N TRP A 838 23.30 5.76 -2.16
CA TRP A 838 24.72 6.09 -2.09
C TRP A 838 25.44 5.23 -1.07
N GLU A 839 24.91 5.12 0.15
CA GLU A 839 25.53 4.32 1.21
C GLU A 839 25.60 2.84 0.83
N TRP A 840 24.54 2.29 0.24
CA TRP A 840 24.52 0.90 -0.23
C TRP A 840 25.54 0.66 -1.34
N ALA A 841 25.57 1.55 -2.33
CA ALA A 841 26.51 1.48 -3.44
C ALA A 841 27.96 1.58 -2.95
N ALA A 842 28.25 2.44 -1.97
CA ALA A 842 29.57 2.65 -1.40
C ALA A 842 30.12 1.39 -0.72
N ARG A 843 29.26 0.58 -0.11
CA ARG A 843 29.66 -0.68 0.54
C ARG A 843 30.20 -1.73 -0.42
N GLY A 844 29.83 -1.70 -1.71
CA GLY A 844 30.39 -2.60 -2.71
C GLY A 844 30.23 -4.10 -2.37
N GLY A 845 29.11 -4.49 -1.73
CA GLY A 845 28.86 -5.87 -1.29
C GLY A 845 29.40 -6.22 0.09
N LEU A 846 30.02 -5.28 0.81
CA LEU A 846 30.56 -5.51 2.15
C LEU A 846 29.53 -5.21 3.25
N ILE A 847 29.35 -6.16 4.18
CA ILE A 847 28.42 -6.01 5.32
C ILE A 847 29.13 -5.37 6.51
N GLY A 848 28.57 -4.28 7.04
CA GLY A 848 29.01 -3.66 8.30
C GLY A 848 30.41 -3.04 8.30
N LYS A 849 31.02 -2.81 7.12
CA LYS A 849 32.38 -2.27 7.00
C LYS A 849 32.44 -0.74 7.05
N LYS A 850 33.57 -0.23 7.58
CA LYS A 850 33.79 1.21 7.78
C LYS A 850 34.05 1.97 6.47
N TYR A 851 34.85 1.42 5.56
CA TYR A 851 35.24 2.04 4.30
C TYR A 851 34.81 1.16 3.10
N PRO A 852 34.77 1.71 1.87
CA PRO A 852 34.40 0.95 0.67
C PRO A 852 35.26 -0.30 0.39
N TRP A 853 36.43 -0.40 1.02
CA TRP A 853 37.37 -1.52 0.91
C TRP A 853 37.53 -2.36 2.19
N GLY A 854 36.75 -2.09 3.24
CA GLY A 854 36.84 -2.81 4.52
C GLY A 854 37.12 -1.91 5.72
N ASP A 855 37.79 -2.47 6.72
CA ASP A 855 38.05 -1.79 8.02
C ASP A 855 39.46 -1.20 8.13
N GLN A 856 40.31 -1.39 7.11
CA GLN A 856 41.65 -0.83 7.06
C GLN A 856 41.59 0.70 6.95
N GLN A 857 42.44 1.39 7.71
CA GLN A 857 42.52 2.85 7.68
C GLN A 857 42.82 3.37 6.26
N PRO A 858 42.23 4.50 5.85
CA PRO A 858 42.56 5.20 4.62
C PRO A 858 44.06 5.53 4.56
N ASN A 859 44.61 5.44 3.36
CA ASN A 859 45.96 5.86 3.04
C ASN A 859 46.00 6.41 1.60
N SER A 860 47.14 6.97 1.19
CA SER A 860 47.34 7.60 -0.12
C SER A 860 47.26 6.67 -1.32
N SER A 861 47.08 5.35 -1.13
CA SER A 861 46.84 4.39 -2.22
C SER A 861 45.35 4.03 -2.40
N ARG A 862 44.47 4.52 -1.52
CA ARG A 862 43.04 4.13 -1.48
C ARG A 862 42.05 5.28 -1.63
N ALA A 863 42.43 6.49 -1.22
CA ALA A 863 41.57 7.67 -1.30
C ALA A 863 42.38 8.95 -1.33
N ASN A 864 41.84 9.99 -1.97
CA ASN A 864 42.34 11.36 -1.87
C ASN A 864 41.63 12.05 -0.71
N TYR A 865 42.34 12.28 0.39
CA TYR A 865 41.82 12.91 1.61
C TYR A 865 42.92 13.75 2.26
N TYR A 866 42.63 14.42 3.38
CA TYR A 866 43.60 15.31 4.04
C TYR A 866 44.96 14.64 4.29
N GLY A 867 44.96 13.37 4.75
CA GLY A 867 46.18 12.62 5.03
C GLY A 867 46.97 12.16 3.79
N ALA A 868 46.43 12.32 2.58
CA ALA A 868 47.17 12.09 1.34
C ALA A 868 48.05 13.30 0.93
N ASN A 869 47.89 14.46 1.57
CA ASN A 869 48.68 15.68 1.36
C ASN A 869 48.71 16.21 -0.08
N ILE A 870 47.67 15.93 -0.88
CA ILE A 870 47.55 16.44 -2.26
C ILE A 870 46.94 17.86 -2.29
N GLY A 871 45.98 18.13 -1.40
CA GLY A 871 45.39 19.46 -1.20
C GLY A 871 44.51 19.97 -2.35
N LYS A 872 44.05 19.09 -3.24
CA LYS A 872 43.14 19.38 -4.38
C LYS A 872 42.43 18.12 -4.86
N PRO A 873 41.31 18.22 -5.59
CA PRO A 873 40.74 17.06 -6.27
C PRO A 873 41.71 16.54 -7.34
N ILE A 874 41.67 15.26 -7.63
CA ILE A 874 42.47 14.61 -8.67
C ILE A 874 41.55 13.97 -9.71
N ALA A 875 42.14 13.37 -10.75
CA ALA A 875 41.37 12.69 -11.77
C ALA A 875 40.50 11.58 -11.15
N VAL A 876 39.24 11.48 -11.57
CA VAL A 876 38.35 10.39 -11.15
C VAL A 876 38.93 9.03 -11.57
N GLY A 877 38.68 7.99 -10.79
CA GLY A 877 39.19 6.64 -11.03
C GLY A 877 40.67 6.43 -10.68
N SER A 878 41.30 7.39 -9.99
CA SER A 878 42.71 7.26 -9.58
C SER A 878 42.98 6.17 -8.55
N TYR A 879 41.93 5.72 -7.84
CA TYR A 879 42.01 4.67 -6.81
C TYR A 879 41.23 3.41 -7.21
N PRO A 880 41.52 2.25 -6.58
CA PRO A 880 40.80 1.01 -6.86
C PRO A 880 39.29 1.11 -6.63
N ALA A 881 38.52 0.43 -7.46
CA ALA A 881 37.07 0.33 -7.30
C ALA A 881 36.67 -0.52 -6.08
N ASN A 882 35.45 -0.29 -5.56
CA ASN A 882 34.83 -1.21 -4.60
C ASN A 882 34.31 -2.48 -5.29
N GLY A 883 33.69 -3.40 -4.53
CA GLY A 883 33.23 -4.70 -5.07
C GLY A 883 32.12 -4.64 -6.13
N TYR A 884 31.49 -3.48 -6.36
CA TYR A 884 30.57 -3.28 -7.49
C TYR A 884 31.26 -2.68 -8.72
N GLY A 885 32.48 -2.17 -8.59
CA GLY A 885 33.18 -1.48 -9.69
C GLY A 885 33.04 0.05 -9.65
N LEU A 886 32.51 0.62 -8.56
CA LEU A 886 32.44 2.06 -8.34
C LEU A 886 33.75 2.59 -7.78
N HIS A 887 34.24 3.70 -8.35
CA HIS A 887 35.44 4.38 -7.88
C HIS A 887 35.10 5.61 -7.03
N ASP A 888 36.10 6.05 -6.27
CA ASP A 888 36.06 7.28 -5.47
C ASP A 888 34.87 7.35 -4.50
N MET A 889 34.38 6.21 -4.01
CA MET A 889 33.31 6.15 -2.99
C MET A 889 33.79 6.60 -1.59
N ALA A 890 35.01 7.11 -1.49
CA ALA A 890 35.58 7.75 -0.31
C ALA A 890 36.68 8.74 -0.72
N GLY A 891 36.52 10.01 -0.34
CA GLY A 891 37.46 11.09 -0.63
C GLY A 891 37.21 11.72 -2.00
N ASN A 892 38.22 12.43 -2.51
CA ASN A 892 38.13 13.30 -3.68
C ASN A 892 37.12 14.44 -3.46
N VAL A 893 35.81 14.24 -3.63
CA VAL A 893 34.78 15.25 -3.32
C VAL A 893 33.61 14.67 -2.53
N LEU A 894 32.99 15.50 -1.70
CA LEU A 894 31.71 15.18 -1.07
C LEU A 894 30.61 15.20 -2.12
N GLU A 895 29.72 14.22 -2.09
CA GLU A 895 28.69 14.05 -3.12
C GLU A 895 27.28 14.39 -2.64
N TRP A 896 26.57 15.22 -3.40
CA TRP A 896 25.17 15.56 -3.12
C TRP A 896 24.22 14.37 -3.25
N CYS A 897 23.41 14.14 -2.22
CA CYS A 897 22.28 13.19 -2.26
C CYS A 897 20.92 13.91 -2.31
N GLN A 898 19.85 13.21 -2.69
CA GLN A 898 18.49 13.76 -2.75
C GLN A 898 17.95 14.17 -1.37
N ASP A 899 18.34 13.43 -0.34
CA ASP A 899 17.74 13.46 0.98
C ASP A 899 18.05 14.75 1.74
N TRP A 900 17.10 15.15 2.55
CA TRP A 900 17.31 16.19 3.55
C TRP A 900 18.06 15.62 4.74
N TYR A 901 19.04 16.36 5.24
CA TYR A 901 19.84 15.92 6.37
C TYR A 901 19.07 16.05 7.69
N ASP A 902 18.32 17.14 7.81
CA ASP A 902 17.56 17.59 8.97
C ASP A 902 16.05 17.58 8.69
N ARG A 903 15.25 17.45 9.75
CA ARG A 903 13.78 17.44 9.69
C ARG A 903 13.21 18.76 9.16
N ASP A 904 13.88 19.87 9.41
CA ASP A 904 13.48 21.21 8.97
C ASP A 904 13.80 21.49 7.49
N GLN A 905 14.48 20.55 6.82
CA GLN A 905 14.83 20.60 5.40
C GLN A 905 15.67 21.83 5.04
N TYR A 906 16.60 22.21 5.91
CA TYR A 906 17.50 23.33 5.65
C TYR A 906 18.78 22.88 4.95
N TYR A 907 19.26 21.67 5.24
CA TYR A 907 20.50 21.11 4.73
C TYR A 907 20.26 19.85 3.92
N LYS A 908 20.94 19.72 2.77
CA LYS A 908 20.98 18.49 1.98
C LYS A 908 22.15 17.63 2.41
N VAL A 909 21.97 16.32 2.30
CA VAL A 909 23.00 15.33 2.64
C VAL A 909 24.15 15.39 1.63
N LEU A 910 25.37 15.30 2.17
CA LEU A 910 26.61 15.05 1.45
C LEU A 910 27.26 13.78 2.01
N ARG A 911 27.78 12.92 1.13
CA ARG A 911 28.43 11.66 1.52
C ARG A 911 29.84 11.52 0.92
N GLY A 912 30.63 10.59 1.47
CA GLY A 912 31.92 10.15 0.92
C GLY A 912 33.18 10.85 1.45
N GLY A 913 33.06 12.06 2.00
CA GLY A 913 34.22 12.87 2.38
C GLY A 913 34.97 13.41 1.15
N SER A 914 35.90 14.34 1.37
CA SER A 914 36.65 15.00 0.30
C SER A 914 38.16 14.98 0.50
N TRP A 915 38.90 15.49 -0.48
CA TRP A 915 40.35 15.73 -0.38
C TRP A 915 40.77 16.58 0.82
N ALA A 916 39.85 17.35 1.41
CA ALA A 916 40.10 18.21 2.57
C ALA A 916 39.76 17.55 3.92
N ASP A 917 39.12 16.39 3.91
CA ASP A 917 38.58 15.75 5.11
C ASP A 917 39.52 14.69 5.70
N ILE A 918 39.40 14.49 7.02
CA ILE A 918 40.18 13.50 7.77
C ILE A 918 39.57 12.09 7.68
N SER A 919 40.36 11.07 8.01
CA SER A 919 39.98 9.63 7.91
C SER A 919 38.57 9.27 8.45
N PRO A 920 38.11 9.79 9.60
CA PRO A 920 36.77 9.48 10.10
C PRO A 920 35.61 9.88 9.17
N ILE A 921 35.77 10.95 8.40
CA ILE A 921 34.73 11.52 7.51
C ILE A 921 34.62 10.71 6.20
N LEU A 922 35.61 9.87 5.90
CA LEU A 922 35.63 8.98 4.72
C LEU A 922 34.82 7.69 4.94
N ARG A 923 34.23 7.50 6.13
CA ARG A 923 33.47 6.28 6.43
C ARG A 923 32.19 6.26 5.60
N VAL A 924 31.81 5.07 5.17
CA VAL A 924 30.58 4.87 4.36
C VAL A 924 29.33 5.41 5.06
N ALA A 925 29.24 5.24 6.38
CA ALA A 925 28.12 5.70 7.19
C ALA A 925 28.22 7.17 7.63
N ASP A 926 29.35 7.85 7.37
CA ASP A 926 29.48 9.26 7.73
C ASP A 926 28.63 10.13 6.80
N ARG A 927 27.95 11.11 7.38
CA ARG A 927 27.05 12.02 6.67
C ARG A 927 27.39 13.46 7.02
N ASN A 928 27.57 14.26 5.98
CA ASN A 928 27.77 15.70 6.09
C ASN A 928 26.54 16.42 5.54
N ASN A 929 26.47 17.73 5.73
CA ASN A 929 25.32 18.53 5.36
C ASN A 929 25.69 19.94 4.97
N ARG A 930 25.02 20.48 3.96
CA ARG A 930 25.18 21.87 3.53
C ARG A 930 23.87 22.40 2.95
N ASN A 931 23.70 23.73 3.04
CA ASN A 931 22.54 24.39 2.47
C ASN A 931 22.49 24.08 0.95
N PRO A 932 21.33 23.77 0.36
CA PRO A 932 21.25 23.38 -1.06
C PRO A 932 21.74 24.45 -2.04
N LEU A 933 21.86 25.71 -1.63
CA LEU A 933 22.43 26.81 -2.42
C LEU A 933 23.95 26.92 -2.30
N ASN A 934 24.57 26.19 -1.37
CA ASN A 934 26.00 26.26 -1.10
C ASN A 934 26.81 25.64 -2.25
N ARG A 935 27.88 26.33 -2.66
CA ARG A 935 28.75 25.99 -3.80
C ARG A 935 30.21 25.89 -3.33
N GLY A 936 30.51 24.85 -2.56
CA GLY A 936 31.82 24.64 -1.94
C GLY A 936 32.86 24.01 -2.87
N ILE A 937 34.15 24.27 -2.59
CA ILE A 937 35.31 23.74 -3.35
C ILE A 937 35.49 22.20 -3.26
N TYR A 938 34.69 21.55 -2.41
CA TYR A 938 34.72 20.12 -2.16
C TYR A 938 33.34 19.48 -2.37
N HIS A 939 32.36 20.19 -2.94
CA HIS A 939 31.04 19.63 -3.29
C HIS A 939 30.99 19.24 -4.76
N GLY A 940 30.82 17.95 -5.03
CA GLY A 940 30.51 17.39 -6.34
C GLY A 940 29.28 16.48 -6.26
N PHE A 941 29.13 15.59 -7.23
CA PHE A 941 28.03 14.63 -7.29
C PHE A 941 28.29 13.56 -8.35
N ARG A 942 27.50 12.48 -8.28
CA ARG A 942 27.34 11.49 -9.35
C ARG A 942 25.86 11.21 -9.60
N CYS A 943 25.51 10.56 -10.70
CA CYS A 943 24.12 10.28 -11.03
C CYS A 943 23.76 8.79 -10.90
N VAL A 944 22.46 8.53 -10.80
CA VAL A 944 21.83 7.21 -10.85
C VAL A 944 20.67 7.20 -11.85
N SER A 945 20.35 6.02 -12.36
CA SER A 945 19.19 5.76 -13.22
C SER A 945 18.44 4.53 -12.70
N GLY A 946 17.13 4.64 -12.54
CA GLY A 946 16.26 3.52 -12.13
C GLY A 946 15.51 2.94 -13.32
N PHE A 947 14.96 1.73 -13.19
CA PHE A 947 14.04 1.10 -14.16
C PHE A 947 12.68 1.82 -14.24
N LEU A 948 12.66 3.14 -14.41
CA LEU A 948 11.49 3.90 -14.81
C LEU A 948 11.65 4.25 -16.28
N PHE A 949 11.52 3.24 -17.16
CA PHE A 949 11.05 3.54 -18.50
C PHE A 949 9.55 3.75 -18.42
N ALA A 950 9.19 5.01 -18.62
CA ALA A 950 8.07 5.43 -19.44
C ALA A 950 7.26 4.25 -20.01
N THR A 951 6.06 4.05 -19.47
CA THR A 951 4.95 3.62 -20.31
C THR A 951 4.04 4.82 -20.55
N PRO A 952 3.46 4.95 -21.76
CA PRO A 952 2.46 5.96 -22.10
C PRO A 952 1.26 5.97 -21.15
#